data_AF-A0A0D0T1B1-F1
#
_entry.id   AF-A0A0D0T1B1-F1
#
_cell.length_a   1.000
_cell.length_b   1.000
_cell.length_c   1.000
_cell.angle_alpha   90.00
_cell.angle_beta   90.00
_cell.angle_gamma   90.00
#
_symmetry.space_group_name_H-M   'P 1'
#
loop_
_entity.id
_entity.type
_entity.pdbx_description
1 polymer ?
#
loop_
_entity_poly.entity_id
_entity_poly.type
_entity_poly.pdbx_seq_one_letter_code
_entity_poly.pdbx_strand_id
1 'polypeptide(L)'
;MAIVLPKAHHESIALPHMLLILSAGAMILYLQPLKSLLTAFIPLSRPSLGYALVFLSSIALTLGLWPALHIPFRFMYNCFLKPFLHNGSGDQKNHLEAFYAGQADLYDTTRSHLLKGRETMLQLLAAHLKAQPVVRLPVAATPAKPKIWVDLGGGTGWNIEKMDEYLPLTYFDAIYIIDLCEPLLEVARARIKARGWKNVHVLCQDASRFVLPEWESGAVDPRGSLTAITMSYSLSMAMLDPQRGLMGVVDFYASREAGSKERAIGTASKRVSWFSKWFWECWFDLDGVHLHGSRRDYLEYKMGTIKTYNARNNFLNTWFIQIPYYVFLGCSRQRDASASAKSFTLEAGNRLGQSDLGLLTPTSPFTNSPSIFGSPSPMLEMPELVLGPSATQATQTIFEVGAPLSPFHYHLRKAWRVPYLEEKIHEQFRTHIYGWTWEDPAVDVKKLNINKDDHILAITSAGDNVLHYALTAKPARIHAVDMNPCQGHILELKLAAIQALEYNDFWLIFGEGRHPEFDKLLTTKLSPFLSSHAYAYWKTHASQFSRNFYFRGYSGWALRLAQIAFFIAGVRGDVKRLCKATSTAEQERIWQKKIRPVFLNKVMVKLFLGNPLFNWHALGVPQNQMNCFLQDGTVEDYVKATLDPIPTLSTLKDDNYFFLLCLNGRYTRTSCPAFLKPEGFKALKNSKSTDAFKLHTDTILNVLRGLPDESLTKIIVMDSMDWFDPIPPSTPLPQRDSTALDTLQMTPEKALEHLRAELDYEILEMKRVLKVGGIAVWRSAAKRPWYRQRFEAAGLKVQPIDIRENQEAIDRVNMYASFWKAVKVEE
;
A
#
# COMPACT_ATOMS: atom_id res chain seq x y z
N MET A 1 4.95 -1.03 -41.47
CA MET A 1 3.50 -1.00 -41.77
C MET A 1 2.97 -2.40 -41.53
N ALA A 2 2.62 -2.70 -40.27
CA ALA A 2 1.91 -3.90 -39.81
C ALA A 2 1.37 -3.51 -38.43
N ILE A 3 0.10 -3.10 -38.39
CA ILE A 3 -0.56 -2.60 -37.18
C ILE A 3 -1.05 -3.83 -36.42
N VAL A 4 -0.31 -4.23 -35.40
CA VAL A 4 -0.81 -5.13 -34.36
C VAL A 4 -1.55 -4.26 -33.35
N LEU A 5 -2.90 -4.32 -33.39
CA LEU A 5 -3.76 -3.68 -32.40
C LEU A 5 -3.60 -4.39 -31.04
N PRO A 6 -3.27 -3.67 -29.95
CA PRO A 6 -3.27 -4.25 -28.62
C PRO A 6 -4.70 -4.44 -28.12
N LYS A 7 -5.01 -5.65 -27.62
CA LYS A 7 -6.24 -5.95 -26.87
C LYS A 7 -6.31 -5.05 -25.63
N ALA A 8 -7.14 -4.02 -25.70
CA ALA A 8 -7.54 -3.26 -24.53
C ALA A 8 -8.61 -4.05 -23.76
N HIS A 9 -8.31 -4.47 -22.54
CA HIS A 9 -9.32 -4.83 -21.55
C HIS A 9 -10.09 -3.55 -21.16
N HIS A 10 -11.13 -3.24 -21.94
CA HIS A 10 -12.18 -2.33 -21.50
C HIS A 10 -13.25 -3.16 -20.79
N GLU A 11 -13.40 -2.94 -19.48
CA GLU A 11 -14.63 -3.24 -18.76
C GLU A 11 -15.77 -2.43 -19.39
N SER A 12 -16.52 -3.06 -20.30
CA SER A 12 -17.73 -2.48 -20.87
C SER A 12 -18.90 -2.70 -19.92
N ILE A 13 -19.08 -1.73 -19.04
CA ILE A 13 -20.30 -1.49 -18.29
C ILE A 13 -21.39 -1.14 -19.32
N ALA A 14 -22.37 -2.03 -19.51
CA ALA A 14 -23.72 -1.82 -20.09
C ALA A 14 -24.17 -2.91 -21.08
N LEU A 15 -23.26 -3.69 -21.68
CA LEU A 15 -23.61 -4.54 -22.84
C LEU A 15 -24.74 -5.56 -22.59
N PRO A 16 -24.82 -6.29 -21.45
CA PRO A 16 -25.86 -7.29 -21.25
C PRO A 16 -27.26 -6.69 -21.04
N HIS A 17 -27.32 -5.56 -20.32
CA HIS A 17 -28.59 -4.87 -20.03
C HIS A 17 -29.08 -4.06 -21.24
N MET A 18 -28.17 -3.45 -21.99
CA MET A 18 -28.49 -2.86 -23.30
C MET A 18 -28.96 -3.93 -24.27
N LEU A 19 -28.29 -5.09 -24.35
CA LEU A 19 -28.69 -6.22 -25.21
C LEU A 19 -30.08 -6.74 -24.84
N LEU A 20 -30.46 -6.82 -23.57
CA LEU A 20 -31.79 -7.26 -23.12
C LEU A 20 -32.91 -6.28 -23.50
N ILE A 21 -32.69 -4.98 -23.31
CA ILE A 21 -33.66 -3.94 -23.68
C ILE A 21 -33.73 -3.77 -25.20
N LEU A 22 -32.58 -3.81 -25.88
CA LEU A 22 -32.50 -3.78 -27.34
C LEU A 22 -33.07 -5.05 -27.97
N SER A 23 -32.93 -6.24 -27.35
CA SER A 23 -33.52 -7.48 -27.86
C SER A 23 -35.03 -7.49 -27.71
N ALA A 24 -35.58 -7.05 -26.58
CA ALA A 24 -37.02 -6.94 -26.40
C ALA A 24 -37.66 -5.92 -27.35
N GLY A 25 -37.03 -4.75 -27.54
CA GLY A 25 -37.48 -3.74 -28.51
C GLY A 25 -37.32 -4.19 -29.96
N ALA A 26 -36.20 -4.84 -30.31
CA ALA A 26 -35.94 -5.35 -31.65
C ALA A 26 -36.85 -6.53 -32.01
N MET A 27 -37.20 -7.41 -31.08
CA MET A 27 -38.16 -8.49 -31.33
C MET A 27 -39.54 -7.95 -31.72
N ILE A 28 -40.05 -6.91 -31.04
CA ILE A 28 -41.36 -6.34 -31.37
C ILE A 28 -41.33 -5.64 -32.74
N LEU A 29 -40.24 -4.93 -33.07
CA LEU A 29 -40.09 -4.20 -34.33
C LEU A 29 -39.78 -5.11 -35.54
N TYR A 30 -39.01 -6.20 -35.39
CA TYR A 30 -38.69 -7.13 -36.48
C TYR A 30 -39.74 -8.23 -36.68
N LEU A 31 -40.51 -8.60 -35.65
CA LEU A 31 -41.56 -9.61 -35.79
C LEU A 31 -42.77 -9.10 -36.56
N GLN A 32 -43.02 -7.79 -36.64
CA GLN A 32 -44.13 -7.24 -37.44
C GLN A 32 -44.01 -7.48 -38.96
N PRO A 33 -42.89 -7.14 -39.63
CA PRO A 33 -42.72 -7.43 -41.05
C PRO A 33 -42.68 -8.94 -41.33
N LEU A 34 -42.05 -9.73 -40.45
CA LEU A 34 -42.03 -11.20 -40.56
C LEU A 34 -43.43 -11.82 -40.40
N LYS A 35 -44.23 -11.31 -39.46
CA LYS A 35 -45.63 -11.70 -39.26
C LYS A 35 -46.48 -11.38 -40.49
N SER A 36 -46.31 -10.20 -41.09
CA SER A 36 -47.02 -9.82 -42.33
C SER A 36 -46.65 -10.72 -43.51
N LEU A 37 -45.37 -11.09 -43.65
CA LEU A 37 -44.88 -11.93 -44.72
C LEU A 37 -45.35 -13.40 -44.56
N LEU A 38 -45.30 -13.93 -43.34
CA LEU A 38 -45.73 -15.30 -43.02
C LEU A 38 -47.25 -15.50 -43.05
N THR A 39 -48.06 -14.45 -42.83
CA THR A 39 -49.52 -14.56 -42.95
C THR A 39 -50.02 -14.92 -44.35
N ALA A 40 -49.20 -14.71 -45.39
CA ALA A 40 -49.53 -15.10 -46.76
C ALA A 40 -49.29 -16.60 -47.05
N PHE A 41 -48.49 -17.28 -46.22
CA PHE A 41 -48.02 -18.65 -46.49
C PHE A 41 -48.45 -19.67 -45.44
N ILE A 42 -48.98 -19.22 -44.29
CA ILE A 42 -49.34 -20.09 -43.17
C ILE A 42 -50.82 -19.88 -42.82
N PRO A 43 -51.65 -20.95 -42.77
CA PRO A 43 -53.09 -20.85 -42.51
C PRO A 43 -53.41 -20.68 -41.02
N LEU A 44 -52.76 -19.72 -40.37
CA LEU A 44 -52.96 -19.36 -38.97
C LEU A 44 -53.55 -17.95 -38.89
N SER A 45 -54.48 -17.74 -37.95
CA SER A 45 -55.02 -16.40 -37.71
C SER A 45 -53.87 -15.44 -37.32
N ARG A 46 -53.96 -14.17 -37.75
CA ARG A 46 -52.96 -13.13 -37.40
C ARG A 46 -52.60 -13.08 -35.91
N PRO A 47 -53.54 -13.19 -34.95
CA PRO A 47 -53.17 -13.26 -33.53
C PRO A 47 -52.41 -14.56 -33.19
N SER A 48 -52.87 -15.72 -33.66
CA SER A 48 -52.21 -17.02 -33.43
C SER A 48 -50.77 -17.06 -33.94
N LEU A 49 -50.52 -16.52 -35.14
CA LEU A 49 -49.16 -16.43 -35.69
C LEU A 49 -48.27 -15.48 -34.88
N GLY A 50 -48.85 -14.40 -34.34
CA GLY A 50 -48.16 -13.50 -33.43
C GLY A 50 -47.74 -14.19 -32.14
N TYR A 51 -48.65 -14.96 -31.52
CA TYR A 51 -48.34 -15.74 -30.32
C TYR A 51 -47.28 -16.82 -30.58
N ALA A 52 -47.37 -17.53 -31.70
CA ALA A 52 -46.39 -18.55 -32.07
C ALA A 52 -44.99 -17.95 -32.29
N LEU A 53 -44.90 -16.79 -32.95
CA LEU A 53 -43.64 -16.09 -33.16
C LEU A 53 -43.03 -15.60 -31.85
N VAL A 54 -43.82 -15.03 -30.94
CA VAL A 54 -43.36 -14.63 -29.61
C VAL A 54 -42.92 -15.84 -28.78
N PHE A 55 -43.62 -16.96 -28.88
CA PHE A 55 -43.28 -18.20 -28.18
C PHE A 55 -41.99 -18.85 -28.71
N LEU A 56 -41.80 -18.93 -30.03
CA LEU A 56 -40.56 -19.44 -30.63
C LEU A 56 -39.38 -18.52 -30.33
N SER A 57 -39.63 -17.22 -30.33
CA SER A 57 -38.68 -16.19 -29.97
C SER A 57 -38.24 -16.26 -28.51
N SER A 58 -39.20 -16.47 -27.60
CA SER A 58 -38.89 -16.66 -26.17
C SER A 58 -38.17 -17.98 -25.94
N ILE A 59 -38.50 -19.06 -26.67
CA ILE A 59 -37.72 -20.32 -26.66
C ILE A 59 -36.29 -20.11 -27.16
N ALA A 60 -36.11 -19.38 -28.27
CA ALA A 60 -34.77 -19.10 -28.80
C ALA A 60 -33.95 -18.25 -27.83
N LEU A 61 -34.58 -17.26 -27.17
CA LEU A 61 -33.96 -16.44 -26.15
C LEU A 61 -33.61 -17.27 -24.90
N THR A 62 -34.51 -18.14 -24.42
CA THR A 62 -34.24 -19.00 -23.26
C THR A 62 -33.15 -20.02 -23.58
N LEU A 63 -33.15 -20.65 -24.75
CA LEU A 63 -32.09 -21.57 -25.19
C LEU A 63 -30.75 -20.84 -25.37
N GLY A 64 -30.75 -19.61 -25.90
CA GLY A 64 -29.54 -18.78 -26.04
C GLY A 64 -28.98 -18.31 -24.70
N LEU A 65 -29.85 -18.02 -23.72
CA LEU A 65 -29.45 -17.62 -22.37
C LEU A 65 -29.21 -18.82 -21.44
N TRP A 66 -29.68 -20.03 -21.78
CA TRP A 66 -29.58 -21.22 -20.94
C TRP A 66 -28.14 -21.53 -20.49
N PRO A 67 -27.11 -21.49 -21.35
CA PRO A 67 -25.74 -21.70 -20.89
C PRO A 67 -25.27 -20.67 -19.85
N ALA A 68 -25.78 -19.43 -19.90
CA ALA A 68 -25.44 -18.36 -18.96
C ALA A 68 -26.25 -18.42 -17.65
N LEU A 69 -27.48 -18.93 -17.71
CA LEU A 69 -28.41 -18.97 -16.57
C LEU A 69 -28.41 -20.31 -15.82
N HIS A 70 -28.15 -21.42 -16.50
CA HIS A 70 -28.21 -22.77 -15.93
C HIS A 70 -27.25 -22.96 -14.74
N ILE A 71 -26.02 -22.42 -14.82
CA ILE A 71 -25.04 -22.52 -13.73
C ILE A 71 -25.52 -21.77 -12.47
N PRO A 72 -25.92 -20.48 -12.54
CA PRO A 72 -26.54 -19.77 -11.42
C PRO A 72 -27.79 -20.47 -10.88
N PHE A 73 -28.68 -20.99 -11.73
CA PHE A 73 -29.91 -21.66 -11.29
C PHE A 73 -29.62 -22.97 -10.55
N ARG A 74 -28.68 -23.79 -11.04
CA ARG A 74 -28.27 -25.03 -10.37
C ARG A 74 -27.62 -24.73 -9.01
N PHE A 75 -26.81 -23.68 -8.94
CA PHE A 75 -26.26 -23.17 -7.67
C PHE A 75 -27.38 -22.70 -6.73
N MET A 76 -28.30 -21.85 -7.19
CA MET A 76 -29.43 -21.35 -6.40
C MET A 76 -30.33 -22.48 -5.90
N TYR A 77 -30.60 -23.48 -6.73
CA TYR A 77 -31.40 -24.64 -6.33
C TYR A 77 -30.72 -25.42 -5.20
N ASN A 78 -29.41 -25.69 -5.32
CA ASN A 78 -28.65 -26.43 -4.31
C ASN A 78 -28.45 -25.63 -3.00
N CYS A 79 -28.30 -24.30 -3.06
CA CYS A 79 -28.12 -23.43 -1.89
C CYS A 79 -29.44 -23.02 -1.22
N PHE A 80 -30.49 -22.69 -1.97
CA PHE A 80 -31.70 -22.05 -1.41
C PHE A 80 -32.95 -22.94 -1.38
N LEU A 81 -32.97 -24.05 -2.13
CA LEU A 81 -34.17 -24.90 -2.23
C LEU A 81 -33.92 -26.30 -1.69
N LYS A 82 -32.80 -26.92 -2.08
CA LYS A 82 -32.44 -28.29 -1.68
C LYS A 82 -32.27 -28.47 -0.15
N PRO A 83 -31.71 -27.51 0.62
CA PRO A 83 -31.55 -27.70 2.06
C PRO A 83 -32.89 -27.81 2.81
N PHE A 84 -33.93 -27.10 2.35
CA PHE A 84 -35.29 -27.20 2.91
C PHE A 84 -36.01 -28.51 2.56
N LEU A 85 -35.46 -29.30 1.64
CA LEU A 85 -36.00 -30.59 1.19
C LEU A 85 -35.34 -31.80 1.87
N HIS A 86 -34.34 -31.59 2.75
CA HIS A 86 -33.64 -32.66 3.47
C HIS A 86 -33.57 -32.38 4.98
N ASN A 87 -34.47 -33.00 5.75
CA ASN A 87 -34.44 -33.01 7.22
C ASN A 87 -33.66 -34.22 7.74
N GLY A 88 -32.34 -34.25 7.56
CA GLY A 88 -31.48 -35.32 8.06
C GLY A 88 -30.48 -34.81 9.10
N SER A 89 -30.60 -35.26 10.35
CA SER A 89 -29.60 -35.06 11.42
C SER A 89 -28.37 -35.96 11.18
N GLY A 90 -27.57 -35.64 10.17
CA GLY A 90 -26.35 -36.36 9.81
C GLY A 90 -25.07 -35.60 10.17
N ASP A 91 -23.98 -36.36 10.38
CA ASP A 91 -22.62 -35.88 10.59
C ASP A 91 -22.16 -34.88 9.49
N GLN A 92 -21.29 -33.92 9.82
CA GLN A 92 -20.92 -32.77 8.95
C GLN A 92 -20.44 -33.23 7.56
N LYS A 93 -19.73 -34.35 7.50
CA LYS A 93 -19.24 -34.99 6.27
C LYS A 93 -20.39 -35.35 5.31
N ASN A 94 -21.44 -35.98 5.82
CA ASN A 94 -22.57 -36.43 5.00
C ASN A 94 -23.34 -35.24 4.42
N HIS A 95 -23.41 -34.13 5.16
CA HIS A 95 -24.02 -32.88 4.68
C HIS A 95 -23.20 -32.27 3.52
N LEU A 96 -21.88 -32.20 3.66
CA LEU A 96 -20.97 -31.70 2.63
C LEU A 96 -21.00 -32.57 1.36
N GLU A 97 -20.97 -33.90 1.50
CA GLU A 97 -21.06 -34.83 0.37
C GLU A 97 -22.40 -34.69 -0.38
N ALA A 98 -23.53 -34.63 0.33
CA ALA A 98 -24.84 -34.43 -0.28
C ALA A 98 -24.99 -33.06 -0.98
N PHE A 99 -24.32 -32.03 -0.44
CA PHE A 99 -24.30 -30.70 -1.02
C PHE A 99 -23.45 -30.64 -2.31
N TYR A 100 -22.27 -31.26 -2.34
CA TYR A 100 -21.34 -31.14 -3.46
C TYR A 100 -21.47 -32.23 -4.54
N ALA A 101 -22.05 -33.40 -4.24
CA ALA A 101 -22.20 -34.49 -5.21
C ALA A 101 -22.91 -34.07 -6.51
N GLY A 102 -23.83 -33.11 -6.43
CA GLY A 102 -24.58 -32.60 -7.57
C GLY A 102 -24.00 -31.35 -8.25
N GLN A 103 -22.81 -30.89 -7.87
CA GLN A 103 -22.23 -29.63 -8.40
C GLN A 103 -20.69 -29.56 -8.36
N ALA A 104 -20.00 -30.66 -8.05
CA ALA A 104 -18.54 -30.71 -7.99
C ALA A 104 -17.86 -30.28 -9.30
N ASP A 105 -18.50 -30.56 -10.45
CA ASP A 105 -18.08 -30.15 -11.80
C ASP A 105 -18.15 -28.63 -12.03
N LEU A 106 -19.03 -27.94 -11.31
CA LEU A 106 -19.24 -26.48 -11.41
C LEU A 106 -18.51 -25.69 -10.31
N TYR A 107 -17.90 -26.38 -9.35
CA TYR A 107 -17.33 -25.80 -8.15
C TYR A 107 -16.29 -24.72 -8.45
N ASP A 108 -15.36 -24.98 -9.37
CA ASP A 108 -14.29 -24.05 -9.72
C ASP A 108 -14.80 -22.78 -10.40
N THR A 109 -15.76 -22.93 -11.32
CA THR A 109 -16.36 -21.82 -12.07
C THR A 109 -17.10 -20.88 -11.12
N THR A 110 -17.92 -21.40 -10.23
CA THR A 110 -18.65 -20.58 -9.26
C THR A 110 -17.71 -19.95 -8.23
N ARG A 111 -16.73 -20.71 -7.72
CA ARG A 111 -15.89 -20.29 -6.60
C ARG A 111 -14.81 -19.28 -6.97
N SER A 112 -14.25 -19.36 -8.17
CA SER A 112 -13.30 -18.36 -8.69
C SER A 112 -13.94 -16.97 -8.79
N HIS A 113 -15.25 -16.89 -9.05
CA HIS A 113 -16.00 -15.64 -9.07
C HIS A 113 -16.37 -15.12 -7.67
N LEU A 114 -16.56 -15.99 -6.67
CA LEU A 114 -16.95 -15.61 -5.31
C LEU A 114 -15.78 -15.20 -4.41
N LEU A 115 -14.67 -15.95 -4.39
CA LEU A 115 -13.53 -15.68 -3.50
C LEU A 115 -12.27 -15.26 -4.29
N LYS A 116 -12.28 -14.04 -4.82
CA LYS A 116 -11.18 -13.46 -5.62
C LYS A 116 -9.84 -13.38 -4.87
N GLY A 117 -9.84 -13.48 -3.54
CA GLY A 117 -8.63 -13.43 -2.73
C GLY A 117 -7.69 -14.63 -2.89
N ARG A 118 -8.15 -15.77 -3.43
CA ARG A 118 -7.33 -17.01 -3.56
C ARG A 118 -6.07 -16.78 -4.39
N GLU A 119 -6.20 -16.16 -5.57
CA GLU A 119 -5.04 -15.84 -6.40
C GLU A 119 -4.08 -14.90 -5.69
N THR A 120 -4.61 -13.89 -4.99
CA THR A 120 -3.79 -12.93 -4.24
C THR A 120 -3.03 -13.65 -3.12
N MET A 121 -3.68 -14.55 -2.37
CA MET A 121 -3.04 -15.37 -1.35
C MET A 121 -1.91 -16.24 -1.92
N LEU A 122 -2.16 -16.96 -3.01
CA LEU A 122 -1.15 -17.84 -3.62
C LEU A 122 0.03 -17.03 -4.19
N GLN A 123 -0.22 -15.89 -4.83
CA GLN A 123 0.84 -15.01 -5.32
C GLN A 123 1.67 -14.42 -4.17
N LEU A 124 1.02 -13.98 -3.08
CA LEU A 124 1.72 -13.50 -1.89
C LEU A 124 2.57 -14.60 -1.28
N LEU A 125 2.02 -15.81 -1.09
CA LEU A 125 2.75 -16.95 -0.56
C LEU A 125 3.95 -17.30 -1.44
N ALA A 126 3.76 -17.45 -2.75
CA ALA A 126 4.83 -17.73 -3.70
C ALA A 126 5.94 -16.67 -3.68
N ALA A 127 5.56 -15.38 -3.69
CA ALA A 127 6.52 -14.27 -3.66
C ALA A 127 7.34 -14.29 -2.37
N HIS A 128 6.70 -14.55 -1.22
CA HIS A 128 7.40 -14.59 0.07
C HIS A 128 8.26 -15.85 0.23
N LEU A 129 7.83 -17.02 -0.29
CA LEU A 129 8.65 -18.24 -0.32
C LEU A 129 9.93 -18.02 -1.14
N LYS A 130 9.83 -17.39 -2.31
CA LYS A 130 10.98 -17.05 -3.16
C LYS A 130 11.93 -16.04 -2.51
N ALA A 131 11.39 -15.09 -1.77
CA ALA A 131 12.14 -14.02 -1.15
C ALA A 131 12.73 -14.39 0.23
N GLN A 132 12.43 -15.57 0.77
CA GLN A 132 13.03 -16.05 2.02
C GLN A 132 14.56 -16.08 1.91
N PRO A 133 15.31 -15.55 2.89
CA PRO A 133 16.76 -15.59 2.88
C PRO A 133 17.30 -17.03 2.95
N VAL A 134 18.38 -17.30 2.21
CA VAL A 134 19.12 -18.57 2.30
C VAL A 134 19.87 -18.59 3.64
N VAL A 135 19.33 -19.28 4.64
CA VAL A 135 20.01 -19.65 5.87
C VAL A 135 21.12 -20.63 5.48
N ARG A 136 22.38 -20.19 5.60
CA ARG A 136 23.52 -21.12 5.60
C ARG A 136 23.50 -21.81 6.96
N LEU A 137 22.94 -23.01 7.03
CA LEU A 137 23.11 -23.86 8.19
C LEU A 137 24.61 -24.22 8.30
N PRO A 138 25.18 -24.28 9.51
CA PRO A 138 26.55 -24.76 9.68
C PRO A 138 26.67 -26.16 9.08
N VAL A 139 27.77 -26.38 8.34
CA VAL A 139 28.05 -27.54 7.48
C VAL A 139 27.95 -28.91 8.18
N ALA A 140 27.78 -28.94 9.50
CA ALA A 140 27.73 -30.15 10.33
C ALA A 140 26.35 -30.50 10.94
N ALA A 141 25.27 -29.75 10.68
CA ALA A 141 23.99 -29.97 11.38
C ALA A 141 22.80 -30.21 10.42
N THR A 142 22.28 -31.45 10.48
CA THR A 142 21.00 -31.96 9.94
C THR A 142 20.80 -31.94 8.41
N PRO A 143 20.29 -33.03 7.80
CA PRO A 143 19.81 -33.00 6.42
C PRO A 143 18.77 -31.90 6.24
N ALA A 144 18.76 -31.23 5.08
CA ALA A 144 17.73 -30.24 4.79
C ALA A 144 16.35 -30.89 4.93
N LYS A 145 15.50 -30.35 5.81
CA LYS A 145 14.13 -30.85 5.99
C LYS A 145 13.37 -30.80 4.66
N PRO A 146 12.54 -31.82 4.36
CA PRO A 146 11.73 -31.81 3.15
C PRO A 146 10.76 -30.62 3.16
N LYS A 147 10.60 -29.99 2.01
CA LYS A 147 9.67 -28.89 1.80
C LYS A 147 8.28 -29.43 1.52
N ILE A 148 7.49 -29.53 2.58
CA ILE A 148 6.11 -30.02 2.50
C ILE A 148 5.12 -28.85 2.40
N TRP A 149 4.18 -28.93 1.46
CA TRP A 149 3.01 -28.06 1.36
C TRP A 149 1.73 -28.82 1.68
N VAL A 150 0.89 -28.29 2.57
CA VAL A 150 -0.45 -28.81 2.86
C VAL A 150 -1.52 -27.80 2.46
N ASP A 151 -2.49 -28.18 1.63
CA ASP A 151 -3.66 -27.39 1.26
C ASP A 151 -4.90 -27.94 2.00
N LEU A 152 -5.32 -27.22 3.05
CA LEU A 152 -6.41 -27.60 3.94
C LEU A 152 -7.76 -27.10 3.39
N GLY A 153 -8.73 -28.01 3.24
CA GLY A 153 -9.95 -27.72 2.47
C GLY A 153 -9.62 -27.49 1.00
N GLY A 154 -8.70 -28.30 0.45
CA GLY A 154 -8.17 -28.09 -0.90
C GLY A 154 -9.15 -28.44 -2.03
N GLY A 155 -10.26 -29.11 -1.69
CA GLY A 155 -11.35 -29.46 -2.60
C GLY A 155 -10.86 -30.12 -3.89
N THR A 156 -11.17 -29.49 -5.02
CA THR A 156 -10.85 -29.95 -6.38
C THR A 156 -9.37 -29.86 -6.77
N GLY A 157 -8.50 -29.41 -5.86
CA GLY A 157 -7.05 -29.23 -6.12
C GLY A 157 -6.70 -27.98 -6.93
N TRP A 158 -7.62 -27.03 -7.08
CA TRP A 158 -7.40 -25.80 -7.87
C TRP A 158 -6.24 -24.93 -7.36
N ASN A 159 -5.99 -24.88 -6.03
CA ASN A 159 -4.87 -24.09 -5.49
C ASN A 159 -3.53 -24.64 -5.99
N ILE A 160 -3.40 -25.96 -6.14
CA ILE A 160 -2.19 -26.64 -6.61
C ILE A 160 -1.89 -26.25 -8.06
N GLU A 161 -2.92 -26.35 -8.91
CA GLU A 161 -2.82 -25.93 -10.31
C GLU A 161 -2.43 -24.47 -10.45
N LYS A 162 -3.05 -23.59 -9.67
CA LYS A 162 -2.78 -22.16 -9.76
C LYS A 162 -1.42 -21.79 -9.18
N MET A 163 -0.95 -22.50 -8.15
CA MET A 163 0.38 -22.28 -7.59
C MET A 163 1.47 -22.60 -8.60
N ASP A 164 1.32 -23.62 -9.47
CA ASP A 164 2.33 -23.98 -10.48
C ASP A 164 2.63 -22.82 -11.46
N GLU A 165 1.65 -21.94 -11.71
CA GLU A 165 1.86 -20.70 -12.49
C GLU A 165 2.77 -19.67 -11.79
N TYR A 166 2.82 -19.71 -10.45
CA TYR A 166 3.52 -18.74 -9.62
C TYR A 166 4.82 -19.27 -9.04
N LEU A 167 4.87 -20.55 -8.69
CA LEU A 167 6.00 -21.26 -8.10
C LEU A 167 5.95 -22.71 -8.60
N PRO A 168 6.97 -23.18 -9.36
CA PRO A 168 6.98 -24.55 -9.86
C PRO A 168 6.78 -25.56 -8.73
N LEU A 169 5.92 -26.56 -8.93
CA LEU A 169 5.63 -27.55 -7.88
C LEU A 169 6.86 -28.38 -7.47
N THR A 170 7.91 -28.41 -8.30
CA THR A 170 9.22 -28.99 -7.96
C THR A 170 9.95 -28.24 -6.84
N TYR A 171 9.46 -27.07 -6.43
CA TYR A 171 9.92 -26.40 -5.22
C TYR A 171 9.62 -27.20 -3.96
N PHE A 172 8.53 -27.98 -3.97
CA PHE A 172 8.09 -28.80 -2.84
C PHE A 172 8.44 -30.27 -3.08
N ASP A 173 8.95 -30.92 -2.04
CA ASP A 173 9.26 -32.35 -2.06
C ASP A 173 7.97 -33.18 -2.02
N ALA A 174 6.95 -32.70 -1.29
CA ALA A 174 5.61 -33.28 -1.25
C ALA A 174 4.52 -32.23 -1.03
N ILE A 175 3.35 -32.46 -1.62
CA ILE A 175 2.17 -31.60 -1.57
C ILE A 175 0.98 -32.46 -1.17
N TYR A 176 0.23 -32.07 -0.14
CA TYR A 176 -0.94 -32.81 0.35
C TYR A 176 -2.20 -31.96 0.23
N ILE A 177 -3.20 -32.49 -0.46
CA ILE A 177 -4.57 -31.96 -0.49
C ILE A 177 -5.37 -32.69 0.58
N ILE A 178 -5.92 -31.94 1.53
CA ILE A 178 -6.72 -32.49 2.62
C ILE A 178 -8.13 -31.91 2.53
N ASP A 179 -9.14 -32.76 2.39
CA ASP A 179 -10.54 -32.37 2.38
C ASP A 179 -11.42 -33.46 3.00
N LEU A 180 -12.60 -33.07 3.49
CA LEU A 180 -13.60 -33.99 4.04
C LEU A 180 -14.53 -34.55 2.96
N CYS A 181 -14.57 -33.95 1.77
CA CYS A 181 -15.53 -34.26 0.71
C CYS A 181 -14.91 -35.13 -0.40
N GLU A 182 -15.23 -36.43 -0.41
CA GLU A 182 -14.70 -37.37 -1.42
C GLU A 182 -15.04 -36.98 -2.88
N PRO A 183 -16.25 -36.51 -3.22
CA PRO A 183 -16.55 -36.05 -4.59
C PRO A 183 -15.63 -34.94 -5.11
N LEU A 184 -15.17 -34.02 -4.24
CA LEU A 184 -14.22 -32.98 -4.64
C LEU A 184 -12.81 -33.56 -4.84
N LEU A 185 -12.42 -34.52 -3.98
CA LEU A 185 -11.12 -35.20 -4.07
C LEU A 185 -11.00 -36.07 -5.32
N GLU A 186 -12.08 -36.66 -5.82
CA GLU A 186 -12.09 -37.36 -7.11
C GLU A 186 -11.74 -36.42 -8.28
N VAL A 187 -12.28 -35.20 -8.27
CA VAL A 187 -11.91 -34.16 -9.24
C VAL A 187 -10.42 -33.80 -9.10
N ALA A 188 -9.91 -33.70 -7.87
CA ALA A 188 -8.49 -33.43 -7.62
C ALA A 188 -7.59 -34.55 -8.16
N ARG A 189 -7.91 -35.82 -7.91
CA ARG A 189 -7.16 -36.98 -8.43
C ARG A 189 -7.15 -37.01 -9.95
N ALA A 190 -8.30 -36.77 -10.59
CA ALA A 190 -8.40 -36.68 -12.04
C ALA A 190 -7.51 -35.54 -12.60
N ARG A 191 -7.51 -34.37 -11.95
CA ARG A 191 -6.67 -33.23 -12.31
C ARG A 191 -5.18 -33.54 -12.19
N ILE A 192 -4.76 -34.13 -11.08
CA ILE A 192 -3.38 -34.55 -10.82
C ILE A 192 -2.92 -35.54 -11.89
N LYS A 193 -3.73 -36.56 -12.18
CA LYS A 193 -3.43 -37.57 -13.22
C LYS A 193 -3.29 -36.93 -14.60
N ALA A 194 -4.20 -36.02 -14.97
CA ALA A 194 -4.16 -35.33 -16.25
C ALA A 194 -2.91 -34.44 -16.43
N ARG A 195 -2.39 -33.86 -15.33
CA ARG A 195 -1.19 -33.01 -15.32
C ARG A 195 0.12 -33.79 -15.11
N GLY A 196 0.04 -35.05 -14.71
CA GLY A 196 1.20 -35.91 -14.48
C GLY A 196 2.03 -35.55 -13.25
N TRP A 197 1.45 -34.86 -12.26
CA TRP A 197 2.16 -34.52 -11.02
C TRP A 197 2.37 -35.76 -10.15
N LYS A 198 3.60 -35.96 -9.67
CA LYS A 198 4.01 -37.16 -8.90
C LYS A 198 4.20 -36.92 -7.41
N ASN A 199 4.38 -35.66 -7.03
CA ASN A 199 4.61 -35.21 -5.65
C ASN A 199 3.34 -34.63 -5.00
N VAL A 200 2.15 -34.89 -5.57
CA VAL A 200 0.87 -34.40 -5.05
C VAL A 200 0.04 -35.58 -4.56
N HIS A 201 -0.36 -35.55 -3.30
CA HIS A 201 -1.08 -36.58 -2.58
C HIS A 201 -2.45 -36.07 -2.14
N VAL A 202 -3.46 -36.94 -2.17
CA VAL A 202 -4.86 -36.58 -1.88
C VAL A 202 -5.35 -37.42 -0.71
N LEU A 203 -5.70 -36.77 0.40
CA LEU A 203 -6.10 -37.42 1.65
C LEU A 203 -7.52 -36.97 2.04
N CYS A 204 -8.44 -37.92 2.16
CA CYS A 204 -9.78 -37.69 2.69
C CYS A 204 -9.73 -37.77 4.22
N GLN A 205 -9.50 -36.62 4.87
CA GLN A 205 -9.32 -36.52 6.32
C GLN A 205 -9.90 -35.21 6.85
N ASP A 206 -10.22 -35.20 8.15
CA ASP A 206 -10.63 -33.98 8.85
C ASP A 206 -9.44 -33.03 9.01
N ALA A 207 -9.60 -31.80 8.52
CA ALA A 207 -8.57 -30.78 8.60
C ALA A 207 -8.14 -30.45 10.04
N SER A 208 -8.98 -30.70 11.06
CA SER A 208 -8.69 -30.51 12.48
C SER A 208 -7.89 -31.65 13.12
N ARG A 209 -7.81 -32.83 12.48
CA ARG A 209 -7.22 -34.06 13.04
C ARG A 209 -6.40 -34.88 12.04
N PHE A 210 -5.93 -34.26 10.96
CA PHE A 210 -5.22 -34.97 9.90
C PHE A 210 -3.84 -35.49 10.34
N VAL A 211 -3.40 -36.57 9.72
CA VAL A 211 -2.06 -37.16 9.90
C VAL A 211 -1.44 -37.45 8.53
N LEU A 212 -0.18 -37.06 8.35
CA LEU A 212 0.58 -37.35 7.13
C LEU A 212 1.27 -38.73 7.21
N PRO A 213 1.41 -39.46 6.10
CA PRO A 213 2.06 -40.78 6.07
C PRO A 213 3.48 -40.80 6.66
N GLU A 214 4.22 -39.71 6.48
CA GLU A 214 5.60 -39.54 6.98
C GLU A 214 5.65 -39.35 8.50
N TRP A 215 4.55 -38.87 9.10
CA TRP A 215 4.41 -38.73 10.55
C TRP A 215 4.06 -40.07 11.19
N GLU A 216 3.13 -40.83 10.58
CA GLU A 216 2.75 -42.17 11.07
C GLU A 216 3.91 -43.16 11.01
N SER A 217 4.69 -43.10 9.93
CA SER A 217 5.88 -43.94 9.76
C SER A 217 7.07 -43.53 10.64
N GLY A 218 7.00 -42.37 11.31
CA GLY A 218 8.12 -41.80 12.08
C GLY A 218 9.30 -41.32 11.23
N ALA A 219 9.13 -41.25 9.90
CA ALA A 219 10.18 -40.80 8.97
C ALA A 219 10.50 -39.30 9.13
N VAL A 220 9.54 -38.50 9.58
CA VAL A 220 9.69 -37.06 9.82
C VAL A 220 9.01 -36.68 11.14
N ASP A 221 9.69 -35.91 12.02
CA ASP A 221 9.06 -35.34 13.21
C ASP A 221 7.97 -34.34 12.77
N PRO A 222 6.70 -34.51 13.17
CA PRO A 222 5.61 -33.59 12.79
C PRO A 222 5.85 -32.15 13.26
N ARG A 223 6.64 -31.95 14.31
CA ARG A 223 6.91 -30.61 14.87
C ARG A 223 7.81 -29.83 13.93
N GLY A 224 7.20 -28.87 13.23
CA GLY A 224 7.92 -27.97 12.36
C GLY A 224 8.42 -28.63 11.08
N SER A 225 7.67 -29.60 10.54
CA SER A 225 7.97 -30.23 9.25
C SER A 225 7.34 -29.51 8.06
N LEU A 226 6.39 -28.60 8.29
CA LEU A 226 5.60 -27.99 7.21
C LEU A 226 6.22 -26.67 6.72
N THR A 227 6.48 -26.57 5.42
CA THR A 227 7.05 -25.36 4.79
C THR A 227 5.96 -24.38 4.35
N ALA A 228 4.82 -24.89 3.90
CA ALA A 228 3.69 -24.05 3.50
C ALA A 228 2.36 -24.70 3.93
N ILE A 229 1.43 -23.87 4.39
CA ILE A 229 0.02 -24.24 4.57
C ILE A 229 -0.82 -23.23 3.80
N THR A 230 -1.82 -23.70 3.06
CA THR A 230 -2.85 -22.84 2.48
C THR A 230 -4.23 -23.24 2.98
N MET A 231 -5.08 -22.23 3.17
CA MET A 231 -6.48 -22.40 3.55
C MET A 231 -7.36 -21.51 2.70
N SER A 232 -8.28 -22.13 1.99
CA SER A 232 -9.30 -21.44 1.19
C SER A 232 -10.68 -21.85 1.69
N TYR A 233 -11.09 -21.29 2.84
CA TYR A 233 -12.34 -21.58 3.57
C TYR A 233 -12.31 -22.84 4.46
N SER A 234 -11.37 -22.87 5.40
CA SER A 234 -11.27 -23.86 6.47
C SER A 234 -10.44 -23.25 7.59
N LEU A 235 -10.76 -23.55 8.86
CA LEU A 235 -9.95 -23.15 10.02
C LEU A 235 -9.53 -24.42 10.76
N SER A 236 -8.28 -24.83 10.58
CA SER A 236 -7.67 -25.90 11.37
C SER A 236 -6.16 -25.73 11.54
N MET A 237 -5.67 -25.86 12.76
CA MET A 237 -4.26 -25.55 13.04
C MET A 237 -3.32 -26.68 12.67
N ALA A 238 -2.18 -26.37 12.05
CA ALA A 238 -1.07 -27.30 11.89
C ALA A 238 0.29 -26.63 12.18
N MET A 239 1.27 -27.42 12.60
CA MET A 239 2.58 -26.91 13.05
C MET A 239 3.50 -26.59 11.86
N LEU A 240 3.77 -25.30 11.66
CA LEU A 240 4.73 -24.79 10.68
C LEU A 240 6.18 -24.97 11.12
N ASP A 241 7.08 -25.17 10.15
CA ASP A 241 8.52 -25.01 10.37
C ASP A 241 8.81 -23.64 11.03
N PRO A 242 9.42 -23.62 12.22
CA PRO A 242 9.62 -22.39 13.00
C PRO A 242 10.43 -21.30 12.28
N GLN A 243 11.32 -21.69 11.37
CA GLN A 243 12.23 -20.76 10.71
C GLN A 243 11.63 -20.23 9.41
N ARG A 244 11.07 -21.11 8.57
CA ARG A 244 10.69 -20.83 7.18
C ARG A 244 9.23 -21.11 6.85
N GLY A 245 8.51 -21.82 7.71
CA GLY A 245 7.11 -22.16 7.48
C GLY A 245 6.25 -20.91 7.29
N LEU A 246 5.42 -20.91 6.24
CA LEU A 246 4.46 -19.85 5.94
C LEU A 246 3.04 -20.42 5.89
N MET A 247 2.07 -19.63 6.32
CA MET A 247 0.65 -19.96 6.23
C MET A 247 -0.11 -18.87 5.50
N GLY A 248 -0.72 -19.22 4.37
CA GLY A 248 -1.65 -18.36 3.63
C GLY A 248 -3.09 -18.71 3.97
N VAL A 249 -3.89 -17.72 4.32
CA VAL A 249 -5.32 -17.88 4.57
C VAL A 249 -6.10 -16.86 3.75
N VAL A 250 -7.18 -17.31 3.13
CA VAL A 250 -8.19 -16.43 2.55
C VAL A 250 -9.56 -16.85 3.07
N ASP A 251 -10.29 -15.89 3.65
CA ASP A 251 -11.63 -16.13 4.19
C ASP A 251 -12.47 -14.84 4.11
N PHE A 252 -13.79 -15.00 4.25
CA PHE A 252 -14.73 -13.89 4.35
C PHE A 252 -14.76 -13.32 5.78
N TYR A 253 -15.22 -12.08 5.93
CA TYR A 253 -15.36 -11.46 7.25
C TYR A 253 -16.59 -10.58 7.34
N ALA A 254 -17.18 -10.48 8.54
CA ALA A 254 -18.33 -9.63 8.82
C ALA A 254 -18.13 -8.80 10.11
N SER A 255 -16.92 -8.26 10.31
CA SER A 255 -16.59 -7.46 11.51
C SER A 255 -16.98 -5.99 11.36
N ARG A 256 -17.58 -5.41 12.41
CA ARG A 256 -17.90 -3.97 12.49
C ARG A 256 -16.81 -3.14 13.17
N GLU A 257 -16.04 -3.75 14.06
CA GLU A 257 -15.06 -3.07 14.89
C GLU A 257 -13.66 -3.49 14.47
N ALA A 258 -12.77 -2.50 14.41
CA ALA A 258 -11.35 -2.75 14.17
C ALA A 258 -10.63 -2.70 15.52
N GLY A 259 -10.07 -3.84 15.95
CA GLY A 259 -9.24 -3.89 17.15
C GLY A 259 -7.98 -3.02 17.01
N SER A 260 -7.42 -2.53 18.12
CA SER A 260 -6.22 -1.68 18.11
C SER A 260 -5.02 -2.35 17.43
N LYS A 261 -4.86 -3.68 17.58
CA LYS A 261 -3.85 -4.48 16.86
C LYS A 261 -4.05 -4.43 15.34
N GLU A 262 -5.30 -4.46 14.87
CA GLU A 262 -5.62 -4.44 13.44
C GLU A 262 -5.33 -3.09 12.78
N ARG A 263 -5.46 -2.00 13.54
CA ARG A 263 -5.05 -0.64 13.12
C ARG A 263 -3.54 -0.53 12.95
N ALA A 264 -2.76 -1.17 13.83
CA ALA A 264 -1.28 -1.21 13.73
C ALA A 264 -0.78 -2.07 12.56
N ILE A 265 -1.58 -3.07 12.15
CA ILE A 265 -1.27 -3.99 11.06
C ILE A 265 -1.55 -3.34 9.69
N GLY A 266 -2.33 -2.27 9.62
CA GLY A 266 -2.58 -1.51 8.40
C GLY A 266 -3.70 -2.03 7.54
N THR A 267 -4.83 -2.27 8.20
CA THR A 267 -5.99 -2.90 7.58
C THR A 267 -7.31 -2.23 7.95
N ALA A 268 -7.32 -0.93 8.32
CA ALA A 268 -8.50 -0.25 8.86
C ALA A 268 -9.70 -0.14 7.88
N SER A 269 -9.56 -0.61 6.63
CA SER A 269 -10.64 -0.77 5.66
C SER A 269 -11.73 -1.81 6.04
N LYS A 270 -11.66 -2.41 7.24
CA LYS A 270 -12.52 -3.48 7.77
C LYS A 270 -13.98 -3.12 8.08
N ARG A 271 -14.38 -1.86 8.08
CA ARG A 271 -15.77 -1.54 8.48
C ARG A 271 -16.74 -1.96 7.39
N VAL A 272 -17.48 -3.04 7.62
CA VAL A 272 -18.72 -3.30 6.90
C VAL A 272 -19.85 -2.51 7.57
N SER A 273 -20.81 -2.04 6.77
CA SER A 273 -22.01 -1.43 7.32
C SER A 273 -22.79 -2.46 8.13
N TRP A 274 -23.63 -2.02 9.07
CA TRP A 274 -24.52 -2.92 9.82
C TRP A 274 -25.34 -3.81 8.89
N PHE A 275 -25.90 -3.21 7.83
CA PHE A 275 -26.69 -3.94 6.83
C PHE A 275 -25.85 -4.99 6.09
N SER A 276 -24.62 -4.63 5.67
CA SER A 276 -23.74 -5.57 4.98
C SER A 276 -23.32 -6.73 5.89
N LYS A 277 -23.05 -6.46 7.18
CA LYS A 277 -22.79 -7.51 8.17
C LYS A 277 -23.97 -8.47 8.26
N TRP A 278 -25.16 -7.95 8.59
CA TRP A 278 -26.38 -8.75 8.76
C TRP A 278 -26.69 -9.57 7.50
N PHE A 279 -26.63 -8.95 6.32
CA PHE A 279 -26.90 -9.61 5.06
C PHE A 279 -25.94 -10.78 4.81
N TRP A 280 -24.63 -10.58 4.97
CA TRP A 280 -23.65 -11.64 4.74
C TRP A 280 -23.69 -12.72 5.81
N GLU A 281 -23.92 -12.38 7.08
CA GLU A 281 -24.13 -13.38 8.13
C GLU A 281 -25.32 -14.28 7.80
N CYS A 282 -26.49 -13.70 7.49
CA CYS A 282 -27.65 -14.50 7.07
C CYS A 282 -27.40 -15.31 5.81
N TRP A 283 -26.72 -14.73 4.81
CA TRP A 283 -26.41 -15.42 3.55
C TRP A 283 -25.55 -16.67 3.76
N PHE A 284 -24.47 -16.56 4.52
CA PHE A 284 -23.56 -17.68 4.76
C PHE A 284 -24.14 -18.71 5.74
N ASP A 285 -25.03 -18.30 6.64
CA ASP A 285 -25.74 -19.20 7.55
C ASP A 285 -26.63 -20.21 6.80
N LEU A 286 -27.19 -19.83 5.64
CA LEU A 286 -27.98 -20.72 4.77
C LEU A 286 -27.18 -21.93 4.25
N ASP A 287 -25.87 -21.76 4.06
CA ASP A 287 -24.95 -22.83 3.61
C ASP A 287 -24.17 -23.44 4.80
N GLY A 288 -24.62 -23.21 6.05
CA GLY A 288 -24.01 -23.75 7.27
C GLY A 288 -22.66 -23.14 7.64
N VAL A 289 -22.34 -21.93 7.14
CA VAL A 289 -21.06 -21.26 7.41
C VAL A 289 -21.27 -20.03 8.30
N HIS A 290 -20.73 -20.11 9.50
CA HIS A 290 -20.85 -19.02 10.48
C HIS A 290 -19.67 -18.04 10.39
N LEU A 291 -19.88 -16.90 9.74
CA LEU A 291 -18.88 -15.83 9.73
C LEU A 291 -18.69 -15.26 11.15
N HIS A 292 -17.46 -15.22 11.63
CA HIS A 292 -17.16 -14.61 12.92
C HIS A 292 -15.86 -13.78 12.85
N GLY A 293 -15.89 -12.56 13.40
CA GLY A 293 -14.75 -11.63 13.37
C GLY A 293 -13.50 -12.20 14.04
N SER A 294 -13.68 -12.97 15.12
CA SER A 294 -12.59 -13.54 15.91
C SER A 294 -11.72 -14.55 15.15
N ARG A 295 -12.16 -15.07 14.00
CA ARG A 295 -11.37 -16.02 13.19
C ARG A 295 -10.02 -15.42 12.80
N ARG A 296 -10.04 -14.16 12.34
CA ARG A 296 -8.82 -13.45 11.98
C ARG A 296 -8.02 -13.03 13.21
N ASP A 297 -8.68 -12.55 14.26
CA ASP A 297 -8.02 -12.19 15.52
C ASP A 297 -7.26 -13.39 16.09
N TYR A 298 -7.84 -14.58 15.98
CA TYR A 298 -7.23 -15.82 16.40
C TYR A 298 -5.98 -16.16 15.57
N LEU A 299 -6.00 -15.95 14.25
CA LEU A 299 -4.81 -16.11 13.40
C LEU A 299 -3.71 -15.12 13.78
N GLU A 300 -4.05 -13.85 13.96
CA GLU A 300 -3.10 -12.80 14.37
C GLU A 300 -2.57 -13.01 15.80
N TYR A 301 -3.34 -13.68 16.65
CA TYR A 301 -2.92 -14.09 17.99
C TYR A 301 -2.01 -15.32 17.96
N LYS A 302 -2.35 -16.38 17.23
CA LYS A 302 -1.58 -17.64 17.22
C LYS A 302 -0.33 -17.57 16.34
N MET A 303 -0.31 -16.71 15.32
CA MET A 303 0.75 -16.66 14.30
C MET A 303 1.49 -15.32 14.30
N GLY A 304 2.73 -15.33 13.83
CA GLY A 304 3.45 -14.11 13.49
C GLY A 304 2.94 -13.54 12.16
N THR A 305 2.33 -12.35 12.18
CA THR A 305 1.74 -11.71 10.99
C THR A 305 2.82 -11.15 10.06
N ILE A 306 2.83 -11.54 8.79
CA ILE A 306 3.74 -11.01 7.75
C ILE A 306 3.00 -10.03 6.82
N LYS A 307 1.84 -10.44 6.33
CA LYS A 307 1.05 -9.66 5.39
C LYS A 307 -0.41 -9.82 5.69
N THR A 308 -1.14 -8.73 5.54
CA THR A 308 -2.59 -8.80 5.58
C THR A 308 -3.18 -7.81 4.59
N TYR A 309 -4.25 -8.22 3.92
CA TYR A 309 -4.93 -7.44 2.90
C TYR A 309 -6.44 -7.69 3.02
N ASN A 310 -7.24 -6.62 2.92
CA ASN A 310 -8.68 -6.73 2.83
C ASN A 310 -9.16 -6.20 1.50
N ALA A 311 -10.20 -6.81 0.97
CA ALA A 311 -10.88 -6.33 -0.21
C ALA A 311 -12.36 -6.70 -0.19
N ARG A 312 -13.08 -6.18 -1.18
CA ARG A 312 -14.49 -6.50 -1.41
C ARG A 312 -14.62 -7.03 -2.82
N ASN A 313 -15.30 -8.16 -2.96
CA ASN A 313 -15.61 -8.75 -4.24
C ASN A 313 -16.95 -8.22 -4.75
N ASN A 314 -16.90 -7.42 -5.82
CA ASN A 314 -18.08 -6.93 -6.52
C ASN A 314 -18.42 -7.81 -7.74
N PHE A 315 -18.70 -9.09 -7.53
CA PHE A 315 -18.96 -10.04 -8.63
C PHE A 315 -20.31 -9.81 -9.31
N LEU A 316 -21.29 -9.26 -8.60
CA LEU A 316 -22.60 -8.87 -9.16
C LEU A 316 -22.59 -7.49 -9.82
N ASN A 317 -21.44 -6.80 -9.82
CA ASN A 317 -21.27 -5.43 -10.30
C ASN A 317 -22.34 -4.46 -9.74
N THR A 318 -22.70 -4.63 -8.46
CA THR A 318 -23.64 -3.75 -7.77
C THR A 318 -22.88 -2.84 -6.81
N TRP A 319 -23.40 -1.65 -6.57
CA TRP A 319 -22.74 -0.70 -5.66
C TRP A 319 -22.97 -1.03 -4.18
N PHE A 320 -23.94 -1.90 -3.85
CA PHE A 320 -24.36 -2.20 -2.48
C PHE A 320 -24.15 -3.66 -2.03
N ILE A 321 -24.00 -4.63 -2.95
CA ILE A 321 -23.71 -6.03 -2.63
C ILE A 321 -22.27 -6.34 -3.03
N GLN A 322 -21.35 -6.24 -2.07
CA GLN A 322 -19.95 -6.62 -2.26
C GLN A 322 -19.52 -7.56 -1.13
N ILE A 323 -18.99 -8.73 -1.47
CA ILE A 323 -18.59 -9.73 -0.47
C ILE A 323 -17.24 -9.31 0.16
N PRO A 324 -17.18 -9.01 1.46
CA PRO A 324 -15.94 -8.72 2.16
C PRO A 324 -15.06 -9.97 2.34
N TYR A 325 -13.78 -9.89 1.96
CA TYR A 325 -12.80 -10.96 2.21
C TYR A 325 -11.45 -10.40 2.66
N TYR A 326 -10.68 -11.23 3.35
CA TYR A 326 -9.31 -10.92 3.72
C TYR A 326 -8.34 -12.00 3.22
N VAL A 327 -7.08 -11.60 3.07
CA VAL A 327 -5.94 -12.46 2.82
C VAL A 327 -4.95 -12.24 3.95
N PHE A 328 -4.57 -13.31 4.62
CA PHE A 328 -3.59 -13.32 5.71
C PHE A 328 -2.39 -14.18 5.29
N LEU A 329 -1.19 -13.69 5.56
CA LEU A 329 0.05 -14.44 5.45
C LEU A 329 0.76 -14.38 6.80
N GLY A 330 0.95 -15.53 7.41
CA GLY A 330 1.59 -15.69 8.71
C GLY A 330 2.78 -16.63 8.70
N CYS A 331 3.45 -16.71 9.84
CA CYS A 331 4.52 -17.65 10.14
C CYS A 331 4.48 -18.09 11.60
N SER A 332 5.36 -19.02 11.96
CA SER A 332 5.53 -19.42 13.36
C SER A 332 5.96 -18.23 14.23
N ARG A 333 5.37 -18.11 15.43
CA ARG A 333 5.78 -17.13 16.45
C ARG A 333 7.18 -17.38 17.01
N GLN A 334 7.71 -18.58 16.81
CA GLN A 334 9.09 -18.92 17.21
C GLN A 334 10.13 -18.37 16.23
N ARG A 335 9.71 -17.77 15.10
CA ARG A 335 10.62 -17.13 14.16
C ARG A 335 11.35 -15.98 14.85
N ASP A 336 12.67 -15.94 14.69
CA ASP A 336 13.51 -14.87 15.23
C ASP A 336 13.09 -13.50 14.67
N ALA A 337 12.59 -12.64 15.56
CA ALA A 337 12.23 -11.25 15.30
C ALA A 337 13.18 -10.24 15.97
N SER A 338 14.31 -10.70 16.54
CA SER A 338 15.23 -9.88 17.34
C SER A 338 15.84 -8.73 16.52
N ALA A 339 16.16 -8.98 15.25
CA ALA A 339 16.67 -7.95 14.34
C ALA A 339 15.64 -6.84 14.09
N SER A 340 14.38 -7.21 13.87
CA SER A 340 13.29 -6.26 13.69
C SER A 340 12.99 -5.50 14.98
N ALA A 341 12.99 -6.18 16.13
CA ALA A 341 12.83 -5.56 17.44
C ALA A 341 13.93 -4.52 17.72
N LYS A 342 15.20 -4.87 17.45
CA LYS A 342 16.33 -3.92 17.53
C LYS A 342 16.17 -2.74 16.57
N SER A 343 15.71 -3.01 15.35
CA SER A 343 15.41 -1.97 14.36
C SER A 343 14.31 -1.02 14.83
N PHE A 344 13.31 -1.52 15.55
CA PHE A 344 12.24 -0.71 16.14
C PHE A 344 12.71 0.12 17.33
N THR A 345 13.41 -0.50 18.29
CA THR A 345 13.75 0.16 19.56
C THR A 345 14.96 1.07 19.44
N LEU A 346 16.05 0.55 18.86
CA LEU A 346 17.33 1.26 18.80
C LEU A 346 17.46 2.10 17.54
N GLU A 347 17.19 1.51 16.36
CA GLU A 347 17.48 2.20 15.09
C GLU A 347 16.44 3.24 14.72
N ALA A 348 15.16 2.99 15.02
CA ALA A 348 14.09 3.97 14.81
C ALA A 348 13.96 4.95 15.98
N GLY A 349 14.58 4.65 17.14
CA GLY A 349 14.51 5.47 18.35
C GLY A 349 13.12 5.52 18.95
N ASN A 350 12.47 4.37 19.14
CA ASN A 350 11.17 4.27 19.82
C ASN A 350 11.36 3.79 21.27
N ARG A 351 11.97 4.63 22.13
CA ARG A 351 12.22 4.28 23.55
C ARG A 351 10.98 4.33 24.43
N LEU A 352 10.03 5.23 24.12
CA LEU A 352 8.76 5.38 24.82
C LEU A 352 7.70 4.35 24.39
N GLY A 353 8.01 3.55 23.35
CA GLY A 353 7.09 2.65 22.66
C GLY A 353 6.89 1.26 23.29
N GLN A 354 7.67 0.93 24.33
CA GLN A 354 7.66 -0.39 24.97
C GLN A 354 7.07 -0.30 26.37
N SER A 355 5.84 -0.79 26.53
CA SER A 355 5.33 -1.27 27.82
C SER A 355 4.96 -2.75 27.69
N ASP A 356 4.71 -3.41 28.81
CA ASP A 356 4.23 -4.81 28.85
C ASP A 356 2.90 -5.01 28.07
N LEU A 357 2.21 -3.92 27.70
CA LEU A 357 0.95 -3.89 26.95
C LEU A 357 1.13 -3.82 25.42
N GLY A 358 2.36 -3.66 24.91
CA GLY A 358 2.69 -3.70 23.48
C GLY A 358 3.13 -2.36 22.88
N LEU A 359 3.00 -2.26 21.55
CA LEU A 359 3.47 -1.17 20.70
C LEU A 359 2.72 0.13 21.03
N LEU A 360 3.30 0.99 21.87
CA LEU A 360 2.88 2.37 22.00
C LEU A 360 3.48 3.11 20.79
N THR A 361 2.63 3.76 19.98
CA THR A 361 3.12 4.83 19.11
C THR A 361 3.82 5.87 20.01
N PRO A 362 4.99 6.41 19.63
CA PRO A 362 5.58 7.52 20.37
C PRO A 362 4.48 8.57 20.58
N THR A 363 4.21 8.89 21.84
CA THR A 363 3.17 9.81 22.36
C THR A 363 2.51 10.64 21.26
N SER A 364 1.49 10.08 20.62
CA SER A 364 0.69 10.82 19.64
C SER A 364 -0.06 11.92 20.40
N PRO A 365 -0.04 13.19 19.96
CA PRO A 365 -0.77 14.29 20.55
C PRO A 365 -2.29 14.07 20.42
N PHE A 366 -2.70 13.05 19.68
CA PHE A 366 -4.08 12.68 19.48
C PHE A 366 -4.46 11.53 20.43
N THR A 367 -4.97 11.90 21.60
CA THR A 367 -5.72 11.09 22.59
C THR A 367 -5.70 9.56 22.38
N ASN A 368 -4.59 8.91 22.71
CA ASN A 368 -4.59 7.47 22.98
C ASN A 368 -4.12 7.27 24.42
N SER A 369 -5.08 7.27 25.34
CA SER A 369 -4.78 6.94 26.74
C SER A 369 -4.18 5.53 26.80
N PRO A 370 -3.09 5.31 27.58
CA PRO A 370 -2.51 3.97 27.78
C PRO A 370 -3.51 2.94 28.33
N SER A 371 -4.62 3.41 28.91
CA SER A 371 -5.72 2.60 29.46
C SER A 371 -6.59 1.89 28.40
N ILE A 372 -6.41 2.17 27.11
CA ILE A 372 -7.20 1.56 26.01
C ILE A 372 -6.65 0.18 25.60
N PHE A 373 -5.44 -0.18 26.03
CA PHE A 373 -4.97 -1.57 25.98
C PHE A 373 -5.65 -2.32 27.13
N GLY A 374 -6.93 -2.65 26.95
CA GLY A 374 -7.71 -3.38 27.95
C GLY A 374 -6.96 -4.62 28.44
N SER A 375 -7.02 -4.85 29.75
CA SER A 375 -6.54 -6.10 30.36
C SER A 375 -7.04 -7.28 29.52
N PRO A 376 -6.19 -8.27 29.20
CA PRO A 376 -6.65 -9.45 28.47
C PRO A 376 -7.79 -10.05 29.29
N SER A 377 -9.01 -10.03 28.75
CA SER A 377 -10.08 -10.83 29.33
C SER A 377 -9.59 -12.29 29.31
N PRO A 378 -9.70 -13.03 30.43
CA PRO A 378 -9.33 -14.43 30.44
C PRO A 378 -10.31 -15.18 29.53
N MET A 379 -9.94 -15.35 28.26
CA MET A 379 -10.66 -16.22 27.35
C MET A 379 -10.31 -17.66 27.73
N LEU A 380 -11.35 -18.43 28.04
CA LEU A 380 -11.32 -19.86 28.39
C LEU A 380 -10.17 -20.63 27.71
N GLU A 381 -9.41 -21.36 28.53
CA GLU A 381 -8.46 -22.37 28.06
C GLU A 381 -9.15 -23.31 27.08
N MET A 382 -8.70 -23.27 25.83
CA MET A 382 -9.14 -24.20 24.79
C MET A 382 -8.25 -25.44 24.82
N PRO A 383 -8.81 -26.65 24.59
CA PRO A 383 -8.04 -27.88 24.60
C PRO A 383 -6.91 -27.82 23.56
N GLU A 384 -5.70 -28.15 24.00
CA GLU A 384 -4.52 -28.28 23.16
C GLU A 384 -4.73 -29.39 22.13
N LEU A 385 -4.22 -29.20 20.91
CA LEU A 385 -4.32 -30.20 19.85
C LEU A 385 -3.59 -31.46 20.34
N VAL A 386 -4.33 -32.57 20.50
CA VAL A 386 -3.77 -33.85 20.96
C VAL A 386 -2.89 -34.41 19.85
N LEU A 387 -1.62 -34.04 19.88
CA LEU A 387 -0.57 -34.69 19.11
C LEU A 387 -0.38 -36.10 19.71
N GLY A 388 -0.18 -37.10 18.85
CA GLY A 388 0.00 -38.49 19.28
C GLY A 388 1.11 -38.68 20.35
N PRO A 389 1.25 -39.90 20.90
CA PRO A 389 2.04 -40.18 22.11
C PRO A 389 3.51 -39.70 22.08
N SER A 390 4.06 -39.44 20.89
CA SER A 390 5.44 -39.00 20.66
C SER A 390 5.68 -37.50 20.94
N ALA A 391 4.63 -36.68 21.06
CA ALA A 391 4.72 -35.21 21.08
C ALA A 391 4.53 -34.58 22.48
N THR A 392 4.15 -35.36 23.49
CA THR A 392 3.77 -34.92 24.84
C THR A 392 4.92 -34.54 25.77
N GLN A 393 6.18 -34.57 25.31
CA GLN A 393 7.36 -34.44 26.21
C GLN A 393 8.04 -33.06 26.28
N ALA A 394 7.47 -31.97 25.75
CA ALA A 394 8.09 -30.65 25.88
C ALA A 394 7.10 -29.55 26.24
N THR A 395 7.18 -29.08 27.48
CA THR A 395 6.46 -27.91 28.00
C THR A 395 6.86 -26.68 27.18
N GLN A 396 5.99 -26.21 26.29
CA GLN A 396 6.23 -25.01 25.50
C GLN A 396 6.06 -23.78 26.39
N THR A 397 7.16 -23.17 26.84
CA THR A 397 7.15 -21.84 27.42
C THR A 397 6.87 -20.85 26.28
N ILE A 398 5.60 -20.50 26.07
CA ILE A 398 5.23 -19.39 25.20
C ILE A 398 5.75 -18.14 25.90
N PHE A 399 6.88 -17.59 25.44
CA PHE A 399 7.27 -16.26 25.86
C PHE A 399 6.16 -15.29 25.43
N GLU A 400 5.39 -14.80 26.40
CA GLU A 400 4.56 -13.61 26.27
C GLU A 400 5.48 -12.40 26.09
N VAL A 401 6.09 -12.31 24.91
CA VAL A 401 6.75 -11.08 24.49
C VAL A 401 5.64 -10.09 24.21
N GLY A 402 5.46 -9.10 25.10
CA GLY A 402 4.65 -7.91 24.88
C GLY A 402 4.87 -7.38 23.47
N ALA A 403 3.77 -7.10 22.77
CA ALA A 403 3.63 -7.10 21.32
C ALA A 403 4.92 -6.87 20.48
N PRO A 404 5.29 -7.89 19.69
CA PRO A 404 5.73 -7.69 18.32
C PRO A 404 4.88 -8.57 17.40
N LEU A 405 3.62 -8.19 17.15
CA LEU A 405 2.67 -8.98 16.32
C LEU A 405 2.30 -8.31 14.99
N SER A 406 3.03 -7.27 14.61
CA SER A 406 2.79 -6.54 13.36
C SER A 406 3.64 -7.07 12.19
N PRO A 407 3.17 -6.88 10.93
CA PRO A 407 3.91 -7.13 9.70
C PRO A 407 5.38 -6.75 9.73
N PHE A 408 5.72 -5.67 10.43
CA PHE A 408 7.09 -5.17 10.57
C PHE A 408 8.05 -6.19 11.22
N HIS A 409 7.59 -6.89 12.26
CA HIS A 409 8.46 -7.77 13.04
C HIS A 409 8.85 -9.03 12.26
N TYR A 410 7.91 -9.56 11.50
CA TYR A 410 8.08 -10.76 10.69
C TYR A 410 8.33 -10.46 9.21
N HIS A 411 8.60 -9.19 8.87
CA HIS A 411 8.97 -8.78 7.51
C HIS A 411 10.36 -9.34 7.14
N LEU A 412 10.65 -9.43 5.85
CA LEU A 412 11.90 -10.00 5.34
C LEU A 412 13.08 -9.05 5.58
N ARG A 413 13.73 -9.10 6.76
CA ARG A 413 15.00 -8.43 7.19
C ARG A 413 15.18 -6.92 6.89
N LYS A 414 14.38 -6.31 6.03
CA LYS A 414 14.42 -4.93 5.55
C LYS A 414 13.25 -4.19 6.18
N ALA A 415 13.42 -3.87 7.46
CA ALA A 415 12.41 -3.23 8.28
C ALA A 415 12.51 -1.69 8.11
N TRP A 416 12.13 -1.18 6.94
CA TRP A 416 12.22 0.25 6.63
C TRP A 416 11.15 1.07 7.32
N ARG A 417 9.88 0.65 7.24
CA ARG A 417 8.76 1.42 7.76
C ARG A 417 8.39 1.02 9.16
N VAL A 418 8.56 1.92 10.11
CA VAL A 418 8.15 1.74 11.50
C VAL A 418 6.64 1.51 11.55
N PRO A 419 6.14 0.59 12.42
CA PRO A 419 4.71 0.45 12.65
C PRO A 419 4.08 1.77 13.10
N TYR A 420 2.91 2.08 12.58
CA TYR A 420 2.12 3.24 13.01
C TYR A 420 0.66 2.81 13.13
N LEU A 421 -0.10 3.55 13.95
CA LEU A 421 -1.54 3.38 14.06
C LEU A 421 -2.22 4.32 13.06
N GLU A 422 -3.11 3.80 12.23
CA GLU A 422 -3.95 4.67 11.41
C GLU A 422 -4.89 5.50 12.30
N GLU A 423 -4.71 6.81 12.35
CA GLU A 423 -5.51 7.77 13.10
C GLU A 423 -6.52 8.51 12.20
N LYS A 424 -7.50 9.19 12.82
CA LYS A 424 -8.53 9.95 12.08
C LYS A 424 -7.92 11.05 11.19
N ILE A 425 -6.80 11.64 11.60
CA ILE A 425 -6.09 12.64 10.79
C ILE A 425 -5.62 12.05 9.45
N HIS A 426 -5.25 10.76 9.42
CA HIS A 426 -4.84 10.09 8.20
C HIS A 426 -5.98 9.93 7.18
N GLU A 427 -7.24 9.90 7.62
CA GLU A 427 -8.41 9.87 6.72
C GLU A 427 -8.55 11.15 5.88
N GLN A 428 -7.94 12.26 6.34
CA GLN A 428 -7.90 13.52 5.58
C GLN A 428 -6.93 13.42 4.39
N PHE A 429 -5.93 12.54 4.46
CA PHE A 429 -4.94 12.32 3.41
C PHE A 429 -5.39 11.19 2.46
N ARG A 430 -6.22 11.54 1.47
CA ARG A 430 -6.70 10.56 0.47
C ARG A 430 -5.63 10.14 -0.54
N THR A 431 -4.58 10.94 -0.73
CA THR A 431 -3.49 10.69 -1.68
C THR A 431 -2.24 11.47 -1.30
N HIS A 432 -1.11 11.15 -1.96
CA HIS A 432 0.13 11.91 -1.88
C HIS A 432 -0.05 13.35 -2.42
N ILE A 433 0.69 14.29 -1.83
CA ILE A 433 0.72 15.69 -2.27
C ILE A 433 1.53 15.81 -3.55
N TYR A 434 2.79 15.37 -3.51
CA TYR A 434 3.70 15.37 -4.65
C TYR A 434 4.19 13.96 -4.96
N GLY A 435 4.36 13.66 -6.25
CA GLY A 435 5.04 12.44 -6.70
C GLY A 435 6.57 12.61 -6.85
N TRP A 436 7.09 13.80 -6.55
CA TRP A 436 8.51 14.18 -6.59
C TRP A 436 8.84 15.25 -5.53
N THR A 437 10.12 15.64 -5.35
CA THR A 437 10.56 16.72 -4.44
C THR A 437 10.90 18.03 -5.16
N TRP A 438 10.80 19.17 -4.45
CA TRP A 438 11.05 20.53 -4.96
C TRP A 438 12.31 21.17 -4.35
N GLU A 439 13.23 20.35 -3.86
CA GLU A 439 14.58 20.75 -3.46
C GLU A 439 15.62 20.02 -4.29
N ASP A 440 16.74 20.67 -4.52
CA ASP A 440 17.88 20.01 -5.13
C ASP A 440 18.72 19.25 -4.09
N PRO A 441 18.65 17.91 -4.03
CA PRO A 441 19.38 17.16 -3.02
C PRO A 441 20.89 17.13 -3.26
N ALA A 442 21.37 17.48 -4.47
CA ALA A 442 22.80 17.61 -4.72
C ALA A 442 23.36 18.87 -4.03
N VAL A 443 22.56 19.94 -3.99
CA VAL A 443 22.88 21.16 -3.25
C VAL A 443 22.85 20.88 -1.74
N ASP A 444 21.90 20.09 -1.26
CA ASP A 444 21.85 19.68 0.15
C ASP A 444 23.11 18.91 0.56
N VAL A 445 23.48 17.84 -0.17
CA VAL A 445 24.68 17.04 0.14
C VAL A 445 25.93 17.92 0.20
N LYS A 446 26.08 18.84 -0.77
CA LYS A 446 27.23 19.74 -0.86
C LYS A 446 27.24 20.79 0.25
N LYS A 447 26.16 21.58 0.39
CA LYS A 447 26.10 22.73 1.32
C LYS A 447 26.00 22.30 2.78
N LEU A 448 25.39 21.14 3.06
CA LEU A 448 25.26 20.60 4.41
C LEU A 448 26.41 19.67 4.79
N ASN A 449 27.31 19.33 3.85
CA ASN A 449 28.39 18.36 4.04
C ASN A 449 27.86 17.02 4.59
N ILE A 450 26.85 16.46 3.91
CA ILE A 450 26.27 15.17 4.29
C ILE A 450 27.30 14.06 4.02
N ASN A 451 27.56 13.23 5.00
CA ASN A 451 28.56 12.17 4.94
C ASN A 451 28.10 10.87 5.63
N LYS A 452 28.95 9.84 5.62
CA LYS A 452 28.64 8.50 6.11
C LYS A 452 28.38 8.42 7.63
N ASP A 453 28.88 9.37 8.40
CA ASP A 453 28.77 9.38 9.86
C ASP A 453 27.50 10.13 10.33
N ASP A 454 26.73 10.68 9.37
CA ASP A 454 25.53 11.43 9.66
C ASP A 454 24.33 10.55 10.04
N HIS A 455 23.59 11.07 11.02
CA HIS A 455 22.27 10.62 11.41
C HIS A 455 21.28 11.73 11.09
N ILE A 456 20.45 11.50 10.07
CA ILE A 456 19.64 12.54 9.44
C ILE A 456 18.17 12.29 9.77
N LEU A 457 17.46 13.32 10.22
CA LEU A 457 16.00 13.39 10.10
C LEU A 457 15.64 14.27 8.92
N ALA A 458 14.75 13.81 8.04
CA ALA A 458 14.29 14.57 6.89
C ALA A 458 12.81 14.31 6.62
N ILE A 459 12.09 15.31 6.14
CA ILE A 459 10.72 15.10 5.65
C ILE A 459 10.75 14.12 4.47
N THR A 460 9.83 13.16 4.46
CA THR A 460 9.80 12.07 3.47
C THR A 460 9.50 12.62 2.09
N SER A 461 8.43 13.41 1.95
CA SER A 461 7.90 13.85 0.65
C SER A 461 7.76 12.64 -0.30
N ALA A 462 8.17 12.73 -1.56
CA ALA A 462 8.17 11.58 -2.46
C ALA A 462 9.39 10.65 -2.30
N GLY A 463 10.29 10.92 -1.36
CA GLY A 463 11.47 10.11 -1.07
C GLY A 463 12.70 10.38 -1.94
N ASP A 464 12.65 11.32 -2.89
CA ASP A 464 13.75 11.56 -3.84
C ASP A 464 15.02 12.10 -3.16
N ASN A 465 14.86 13.06 -2.24
CA ASN A 465 15.98 13.68 -1.53
C ASN A 465 16.72 12.65 -0.68
N VAL A 466 15.99 11.89 0.14
CA VAL A 466 16.58 10.87 1.01
C VAL A 466 17.21 9.70 0.23
N LEU A 467 16.65 9.30 -0.91
CA LEU A 467 17.28 8.34 -1.82
C LEU A 467 18.58 8.89 -2.42
N HIS A 468 18.63 10.19 -2.75
CA HIS A 468 19.84 10.84 -3.20
C HIS A 468 20.90 10.88 -2.09
N TYR A 469 20.53 11.20 -0.84
CA TYR A 469 21.46 11.18 0.30
C TYR A 469 22.03 9.77 0.52
N ALA A 470 21.18 8.74 0.49
CA ALA A 470 21.59 7.34 0.63
C ALA A 470 22.53 6.87 -0.49
N LEU A 471 22.32 7.36 -1.72
CA LEU A 471 23.15 7.04 -2.88
C LEU A 471 24.52 7.74 -2.80
N THR A 472 24.51 9.05 -2.59
CA THR A 472 25.69 9.91 -2.74
C THR A 472 26.55 9.95 -1.47
N ALA A 473 25.93 10.16 -0.31
CA ALA A 473 26.62 10.37 0.96
C ALA A 473 26.67 9.11 1.85
N LYS A 474 25.74 8.17 1.66
CA LYS A 474 25.62 6.92 2.42
C LYS A 474 25.61 7.14 3.95
N PRO A 475 24.78 8.05 4.48
CA PRO A 475 24.70 8.30 5.92
C PRO A 475 24.37 7.03 6.70
N ALA A 476 24.82 6.97 7.94
CA ALA A 476 24.61 5.84 8.83
C ALA A 476 23.11 5.60 9.10
N ARG A 477 22.32 6.66 9.16
CA ARG A 477 20.88 6.59 9.46
C ARG A 477 20.11 7.73 8.79
N ILE A 478 18.93 7.40 8.25
CA ILE A 478 17.95 8.36 7.72
C ILE A 478 16.59 8.07 8.34
N HIS A 479 16.08 9.00 9.16
CA HIS A 479 14.71 9.04 9.63
C HIS A 479 13.89 9.88 8.65
N ALA A 480 13.13 9.22 7.77
CA ALA A 480 12.20 9.87 6.85
C ALA A 480 10.85 10.03 7.55
N VAL A 481 10.39 11.26 7.77
CA VAL A 481 9.21 11.57 8.59
C VAL A 481 8.13 12.21 7.73
N ASP A 482 6.88 11.77 7.85
CA ASP A 482 5.74 12.43 7.19
C ASP A 482 4.42 12.07 7.89
N MET A 483 3.55 13.06 8.09
CA MET A 483 2.23 12.81 8.64
C MET A 483 1.28 12.21 7.58
N ASN A 484 1.54 12.42 6.29
CA ASN A 484 0.77 11.82 5.22
C ASN A 484 1.29 10.40 4.91
N PRO A 485 0.55 9.32 5.24
CA PRO A 485 1.00 7.95 5.00
C PRO A 485 1.28 7.65 3.52
N CYS A 486 0.65 8.38 2.59
CA CYS A 486 0.83 8.21 1.14
C CYS A 486 2.24 8.57 0.68
N GLN A 487 2.89 9.53 1.33
CA GLN A 487 4.29 9.90 1.05
C GLN A 487 5.22 8.75 1.45
N GLY A 488 4.99 8.18 2.64
CA GLY A 488 5.64 6.95 3.09
C GLY A 488 5.40 5.76 2.15
N HIS A 489 4.19 5.59 1.62
CA HIS A 489 3.89 4.53 0.64
C HIS A 489 4.72 4.65 -0.65
N ILE A 490 5.03 5.88 -1.11
CA ILE A 490 5.86 6.11 -2.30
C ILE A 490 7.31 5.75 -2.04
N LEU A 491 7.90 6.24 -0.94
CA LEU A 491 9.29 5.90 -0.61
C LEU A 491 9.46 4.39 -0.40
N GLU A 492 8.53 3.76 0.30
CA GLU A 492 8.52 2.32 0.51
C GLU A 492 8.39 1.53 -0.81
N LEU A 493 7.57 2.00 -1.76
CA LEU A 493 7.47 1.42 -3.10
C LEU A 493 8.78 1.56 -3.88
N LYS A 494 9.45 2.72 -3.81
CA LYS A 494 10.76 2.93 -4.45
C LYS A 494 11.82 1.98 -3.87
N LEU A 495 11.90 1.86 -2.55
CA LEU A 495 12.82 0.95 -1.88
C LEU A 495 12.54 -0.52 -2.23
N ALA A 496 11.28 -0.95 -2.18
CA ALA A 496 10.88 -2.30 -2.58
C ALA A 496 11.21 -2.60 -4.04
N ALA A 497 10.99 -1.64 -4.93
CA ALA A 497 11.29 -1.78 -6.35
C ALA A 497 12.80 -1.84 -6.63
N ILE A 498 13.61 -1.05 -5.93
CA ILE A 498 15.08 -1.14 -5.99
C ILE A 498 15.56 -2.53 -5.57
N GLN A 499 14.95 -3.10 -4.51
CA GLN A 499 15.34 -4.40 -3.98
C GLN A 499 14.90 -5.59 -4.85
N ALA A 500 13.71 -5.52 -5.45
CA ALA A 500 13.04 -6.67 -6.07
C ALA A 500 13.02 -6.68 -7.60
N LEU A 501 13.12 -5.53 -8.26
CA LEU A 501 12.94 -5.42 -9.71
C LEU A 501 14.26 -5.35 -10.46
N GLU A 502 14.18 -5.56 -11.77
CA GLU A 502 15.26 -5.17 -12.68
C GLU A 502 15.07 -3.73 -13.14
N TYR A 503 16.15 -3.13 -13.64
CA TYR A 503 16.19 -1.70 -13.95
C TYR A 503 15.11 -1.26 -14.94
N ASN A 504 14.73 -2.11 -15.90
CA ASN A 504 13.70 -1.76 -16.88
C ASN A 504 12.32 -1.59 -16.23
N ASP A 505 11.90 -2.54 -15.38
CA ASP A 505 10.63 -2.44 -14.66
C ASP A 505 10.64 -1.22 -13.72
N PHE A 506 11.77 -0.98 -13.03
CA PHE A 506 11.97 0.19 -12.19
C PHE A 506 11.83 1.51 -12.96
N TRP A 507 12.44 1.60 -14.14
CA TRP A 507 12.34 2.76 -15.02
C TRP A 507 10.91 2.98 -15.54
N LEU A 508 10.20 1.92 -15.91
CA LEU A 508 8.81 2.06 -16.35
C LEU A 508 7.94 2.64 -15.22
N ILE A 509 8.10 2.16 -13.98
CA ILE A 509 7.33 2.66 -12.83
C ILE A 509 7.65 4.13 -12.55
N PHE A 510 8.93 4.50 -12.41
CA PHE A 510 9.31 5.83 -11.92
C PHE A 510 9.91 6.76 -12.99
N GLY A 511 10.59 6.26 -14.01
CA GLY A 511 11.05 7.09 -15.14
C GLY A 511 9.89 7.54 -16.03
N GLU A 512 9.14 6.57 -16.57
CA GLU A 512 7.97 6.83 -17.43
C GLU A 512 6.72 7.21 -16.63
N GLY A 513 6.65 6.85 -15.34
CA GLY A 513 5.44 7.02 -14.54
C GLY A 513 4.31 6.06 -14.94
N ARG A 514 4.62 4.97 -15.67
CA ARG A 514 3.64 4.06 -16.24
C ARG A 514 4.19 2.65 -16.41
N HIS A 515 3.47 1.66 -15.91
CA HIS A 515 3.83 0.26 -16.09
C HIS A 515 2.57 -0.58 -16.41
N PRO A 516 2.53 -1.31 -17.56
CA PRO A 516 1.35 -2.07 -17.96
C PRO A 516 1.01 -3.21 -16.98
N GLU A 517 2.03 -3.88 -16.45
CA GLU A 517 1.88 -5.00 -15.52
C GLU A 517 2.10 -4.61 -14.03
N PHE A 518 1.86 -3.34 -13.65
CA PHE A 518 2.15 -2.87 -12.28
C PHE A 518 1.46 -3.73 -11.21
N ASP A 519 0.16 -4.01 -11.39
CA ASP A 519 -0.63 -4.78 -10.42
C ASP A 519 -0.07 -6.20 -10.18
N LYS A 520 0.40 -6.82 -11.26
CA LYS A 520 1.04 -8.14 -11.21
C LYS A 520 2.38 -8.07 -10.48
N LEU A 521 3.23 -7.10 -10.82
CA LEU A 521 4.53 -6.91 -10.15
C LEU A 521 4.37 -6.59 -8.66
N LEU A 522 3.34 -5.81 -8.32
CA LEU A 522 3.02 -5.44 -6.94
C LEU A 522 2.87 -6.68 -6.05
N THR A 523 2.12 -7.69 -6.51
CA THR A 523 1.86 -8.88 -5.71
C THR A 523 2.97 -9.93 -5.85
N THR A 524 3.49 -10.14 -7.06
CA THR A 524 4.43 -11.24 -7.35
C THR A 524 5.90 -10.95 -7.07
N LYS A 525 6.30 -9.66 -7.01
CA LYS A 525 7.70 -9.26 -6.77
C LYS A 525 7.87 -8.27 -5.62
N LEU A 526 7.00 -7.25 -5.51
CA LEU A 526 7.18 -6.15 -4.56
C LEU A 526 6.63 -6.46 -3.15
N SER A 527 5.54 -7.23 -3.08
CA SER A 527 4.84 -7.55 -1.82
C SER A 527 5.74 -8.05 -0.67
N PRO A 528 6.83 -8.80 -0.89
CA PRO A 528 7.69 -9.26 0.20
C PRO A 528 8.48 -8.15 0.88
N PHE A 529 8.58 -6.96 0.27
CA PHE A 529 9.33 -5.80 0.79
C PHE A 529 8.42 -4.62 1.17
N LEU A 530 7.11 -4.74 0.94
CA LEU A 530 6.13 -3.73 1.33
C LEU A 530 5.48 -4.09 2.66
N SER A 531 5.20 -3.11 3.51
CA SER A 531 4.31 -3.22 4.65
C SER A 531 2.88 -3.56 4.18
N SER A 532 2.04 -4.07 5.09
CA SER A 532 0.63 -4.33 4.76
C SER A 532 -0.10 -3.05 4.35
N HIS A 533 0.18 -1.93 5.03
CA HIS A 533 -0.34 -0.60 4.68
C HIS A 533 -0.02 -0.23 3.22
N ALA A 534 1.26 -0.24 2.83
CA ALA A 534 1.66 0.12 1.48
C ALA A 534 1.14 -0.85 0.42
N TYR A 535 1.16 -2.16 0.70
CA TYR A 535 0.61 -3.15 -0.22
C TYR A 535 -0.88 -2.91 -0.48
N ALA A 536 -1.68 -2.70 0.57
CA ALA A 536 -3.11 -2.42 0.44
C ALA A 536 -3.40 -1.10 -0.30
N TYR A 537 -2.63 -0.05 0.00
CA TYR A 537 -2.73 1.23 -0.70
C TYR A 537 -2.46 1.07 -2.19
N TRP A 538 -1.35 0.44 -2.58
CA TRP A 538 -1.00 0.28 -3.99
C TRP A 538 -1.90 -0.70 -4.73
N LYS A 539 -2.47 -1.71 -4.05
CA LYS A 539 -3.41 -2.64 -4.66
C LYS A 539 -4.73 -1.94 -5.03
N THR A 540 -5.19 -1.02 -4.19
CA THR A 540 -6.37 -0.18 -4.47
C THR A 540 -6.08 0.94 -5.46
N HIS A 541 -4.83 1.38 -5.58
CA HIS A 541 -4.39 2.48 -6.43
C HIS A 541 -3.54 2.05 -7.64
N ALA A 542 -3.56 0.78 -8.03
CA ALA A 542 -2.72 0.25 -9.11
C ALA A 542 -2.93 1.00 -10.44
N SER A 543 -4.13 1.53 -10.67
CA SER A 543 -4.48 2.34 -11.85
C SER A 543 -3.73 3.69 -11.93
N GLN A 544 -3.09 4.16 -10.86
CA GLN A 544 -2.25 5.36 -10.91
C GLN A 544 -1.10 5.20 -11.92
N PHE A 545 -0.53 4.00 -12.05
CA PHE A 545 0.53 3.67 -13.03
C PHE A 545 0.01 3.18 -14.39
N SER A 546 -1.32 3.20 -14.64
CA SER A 546 -1.89 2.78 -15.93
C SER A 546 -1.63 3.79 -17.07
N ARG A 547 -1.61 5.09 -16.74
CA ARG A 547 -1.46 6.19 -17.70
C ARG A 547 -0.24 7.06 -17.38
N ASN A 548 -0.24 7.70 -16.22
CA ASN A 548 0.84 8.57 -15.77
C ASN A 548 0.69 8.83 -14.27
N PHE A 549 1.65 8.37 -13.48
CA PHE A 549 1.72 8.52 -12.03
C PHE A 549 1.86 9.99 -11.61
N TYR A 550 2.68 10.77 -12.30
CA TYR A 550 2.95 12.17 -11.97
C TYR A 550 1.75 13.10 -12.17
N PHE A 551 0.74 12.63 -12.90
CA PHE A 551 -0.53 13.33 -13.13
C PHE A 551 -1.62 12.93 -12.11
N ARG A 552 -1.21 12.22 -11.04
CA ARG A 552 -2.04 11.83 -9.88
C ARG A 552 -1.64 12.65 -8.65
N GLY A 553 -2.29 12.39 -7.52
CA GLY A 553 -2.10 13.20 -6.31
C GLY A 553 -2.67 14.61 -6.43
N TYR A 554 -2.41 15.44 -5.42
CA TYR A 554 -2.83 16.83 -5.42
C TYR A 554 -2.07 17.64 -6.48
N SER A 555 -0.75 17.49 -6.58
CA SER A 555 0.07 18.20 -7.58
C SER A 555 -0.26 17.82 -9.03
N GLY A 556 -0.76 16.60 -9.27
CA GLY A 556 -1.23 16.18 -10.59
C GLY A 556 -2.43 16.99 -11.11
N TRP A 557 -3.23 17.62 -10.24
CA TRP A 557 -4.24 18.60 -10.68
C TRP A 557 -3.60 19.85 -11.25
N ALA A 558 -2.57 20.40 -10.59
CA ALA A 558 -1.84 21.56 -11.09
C ALA A 558 -1.20 21.26 -12.46
N LEU A 559 -0.58 20.09 -12.64
CA LEU A 559 0.01 19.70 -13.94
C LEU A 559 -1.05 19.59 -15.05
N ARG A 560 -2.22 19.01 -14.75
CA ARG A 560 -3.32 18.90 -15.72
C ARG A 560 -3.88 20.27 -16.10
N LEU A 561 -4.06 21.15 -15.14
CA LEU A 561 -4.52 22.52 -15.39
C LEU A 561 -3.49 23.32 -16.20
N ALA A 562 -2.20 23.18 -15.89
CA ALA A 562 -1.13 23.78 -16.70
C ALA A 562 -1.17 23.27 -18.16
N GLN A 563 -1.38 21.97 -18.39
CA GLN A 563 -1.52 21.43 -19.75
C GLN A 563 -2.75 21.94 -20.51
N ILE A 564 -3.83 22.27 -19.80
CA ILE A 564 -5.01 22.94 -20.36
C ILE A 564 -4.69 24.41 -20.66
N ALA A 565 -4.04 25.12 -19.75
CA ALA A 565 -3.63 26.50 -19.98
C ALA A 565 -2.70 26.63 -21.20
N PHE A 566 -1.70 25.74 -21.34
CA PHE A 566 -0.83 25.70 -22.51
C PHE A 566 -1.55 25.33 -23.81
N PHE A 567 -2.64 24.56 -23.72
CA PHE A 567 -3.50 24.27 -24.87
C PHE A 567 -4.23 25.51 -25.35
N ILE A 568 -4.93 26.18 -24.43
CA ILE A 568 -5.74 27.35 -24.71
C ILE A 568 -4.87 28.50 -25.22
N ALA A 569 -3.67 28.67 -24.64
CA ALA A 569 -2.71 29.67 -25.08
C ALA A 569 -1.99 29.31 -26.40
N GLY A 570 -2.20 28.11 -26.96
CA GLY A 570 -1.55 27.69 -28.21
C GLY A 570 -0.05 27.38 -28.11
N VAL A 571 0.50 27.26 -26.89
CA VAL A 571 1.96 27.13 -26.65
C VAL A 571 2.43 25.70 -26.39
N ARG A 572 1.56 24.68 -26.54
CA ARG A 572 1.95 23.26 -26.34
C ARG A 572 3.17 22.83 -27.15
N GLY A 573 3.28 23.31 -28.39
CA GLY A 573 4.45 23.05 -29.23
C GLY A 573 5.71 23.70 -28.67
N ASP A 574 5.59 24.91 -28.14
CA ASP A 574 6.70 25.67 -27.54
C ASP A 574 7.20 25.01 -26.25
N VAL A 575 6.30 24.51 -25.40
CA VAL A 575 6.67 23.73 -24.20
C VAL A 575 7.47 22.49 -24.57
N LYS A 576 7.07 21.76 -25.62
CA LYS A 576 7.84 20.61 -26.13
C LYS A 576 9.21 21.02 -26.69
N ARG A 577 9.32 22.19 -27.32
CA ARG A 577 10.60 22.72 -27.78
C ARG A 577 11.49 23.14 -26.61
N LEU A 578 10.93 23.78 -25.58
CA LEU A 578 11.66 24.10 -24.35
C LEU A 578 12.27 22.85 -23.71
N CYS A 579 11.49 21.77 -23.58
CA CYS A 579 11.96 20.50 -23.00
C CYS A 579 13.03 19.77 -23.85
N LYS A 580 13.19 20.14 -25.13
CA LYS A 580 14.13 19.51 -26.08
C LYS A 580 15.29 20.44 -26.47
N ALA A 581 15.28 21.68 -25.99
CA ALA A 581 16.28 22.67 -26.32
C ALA A 581 17.68 22.18 -25.93
N THR A 582 18.66 22.52 -26.74
CA THR A 582 20.06 22.04 -26.57
C THR A 582 20.97 23.10 -25.97
N SER A 583 20.47 24.32 -25.76
CA SER A 583 21.20 25.41 -25.12
C SER A 583 20.26 26.23 -24.23
N THR A 584 20.82 26.83 -23.18
CA THR A 584 20.11 27.75 -22.29
C THR A 584 19.64 29.01 -23.03
N ALA A 585 20.40 29.50 -24.01
CA ALA A 585 20.01 30.63 -24.85
C ALA A 585 18.72 30.36 -25.66
N GLU A 586 18.56 29.14 -26.19
CA GLU A 586 17.32 28.73 -26.85
C GLU A 586 16.17 28.64 -25.86
N GLN A 587 16.40 28.04 -24.68
CA GLN A 587 15.38 27.91 -23.64
C GLN A 587 14.87 29.28 -23.18
N GLU A 588 15.80 30.19 -22.90
CA GLU A 588 15.49 31.55 -22.44
C GLU A 588 14.67 32.30 -23.49
N ARG A 589 15.04 32.19 -24.77
CA ARG A 589 14.26 32.79 -25.86
C ARG A 589 12.83 32.22 -25.92
N ILE A 590 12.65 30.91 -25.72
CA ILE A 590 11.31 30.28 -25.72
C ILE A 590 10.52 30.71 -24.48
N TRP A 591 11.15 30.72 -23.30
CA TRP A 591 10.55 31.17 -22.04
C TRP A 591 10.02 32.58 -22.19
N GLN A 592 10.88 33.56 -22.50
CA GLN A 592 10.53 34.97 -22.57
C GLN A 592 9.45 35.25 -23.61
N LYS A 593 9.55 34.65 -24.81
CA LYS A 593 8.65 34.98 -25.92
C LYS A 593 7.31 34.24 -25.90
N LYS A 594 7.25 33.04 -25.31
CA LYS A 594 6.09 32.15 -25.46
C LYS A 594 5.48 31.71 -24.13
N ILE A 595 6.29 31.29 -23.16
CA ILE A 595 5.78 30.59 -21.97
C ILE A 595 5.55 31.58 -20.81
N ARG A 596 6.49 32.49 -20.56
CA ARG A 596 6.43 33.51 -19.52
C ARG A 596 5.13 34.34 -19.54
N PRO A 597 4.61 34.81 -20.71
CA PRO A 597 3.36 35.56 -20.75
C PRO A 597 2.12 34.77 -20.29
N VAL A 598 2.17 33.43 -20.36
CA VAL A 598 1.06 32.57 -19.89
C VAL A 598 1.01 32.56 -18.36
N PHE A 599 2.17 32.44 -17.71
CA PHE A 599 2.27 32.43 -16.24
C PHE A 599 2.00 33.81 -15.62
N LEU A 600 2.50 34.88 -16.25
CA LEU A 600 2.35 36.26 -15.75
C LEU A 600 1.08 36.96 -16.24
N ASN A 601 0.17 36.24 -16.89
CA ASN A 601 -1.13 36.78 -17.24
C ASN A 601 -1.90 37.15 -15.95
N LYS A 602 -2.48 38.36 -15.89
CA LYS A 602 -3.23 38.85 -14.72
C LYS A 602 -4.32 37.89 -14.24
N VAL A 603 -4.98 37.17 -15.16
CA VAL A 603 -5.99 36.16 -14.84
C VAL A 603 -5.34 34.96 -14.16
N MET A 604 -4.21 34.48 -14.68
CA MET A 604 -3.46 33.36 -14.10
C MET A 604 -2.94 33.70 -12.69
N VAL A 605 -2.31 34.88 -12.55
CA VAL A 605 -1.77 35.35 -11.26
C VAL A 605 -2.90 35.56 -10.26
N LYS A 606 -4.00 36.23 -10.63
CA LYS A 606 -5.06 36.57 -9.67
C LYS A 606 -5.98 35.40 -9.31
N LEU A 607 -6.39 34.58 -10.27
CA LEU A 607 -7.39 33.53 -10.03
C LEU A 607 -6.78 32.21 -9.55
N PHE A 608 -5.51 31.95 -9.87
CA PHE A 608 -4.83 30.70 -9.52
C PHE A 608 -3.66 30.94 -8.56
N LEU A 609 -2.55 31.55 -9.00
CA LEU A 609 -1.33 31.62 -8.19
C LEU A 609 -1.45 32.49 -6.93
N GLY A 610 -2.34 33.48 -6.95
CA GLY A 610 -2.68 34.34 -5.82
C GLY A 610 -3.95 33.90 -5.08
N ASN A 611 -4.52 32.74 -5.42
CA ASN A 611 -5.71 32.20 -4.77
C ASN A 611 -5.29 31.14 -3.72
N PRO A 612 -5.51 31.40 -2.42
CA PRO A 612 -5.14 30.48 -1.35
C PRO A 612 -5.74 29.08 -1.48
N LEU A 613 -6.98 28.98 -1.95
CA LEU A 613 -7.65 27.68 -2.12
C LEU A 613 -6.98 26.87 -3.22
N PHE A 614 -6.57 27.52 -4.31
CA PHE A 614 -5.83 26.86 -5.38
C PHE A 614 -4.45 26.43 -4.90
N ASN A 615 -3.73 27.32 -4.22
CA ASN A 615 -2.40 27.04 -3.68
C ASN A 615 -2.44 25.85 -2.71
N TRP A 616 -3.40 25.78 -1.80
CA TRP A 616 -3.56 24.64 -0.90
C TRP A 616 -3.93 23.35 -1.64
N HIS A 617 -5.03 23.34 -2.40
CA HIS A 617 -5.57 22.11 -2.97
C HIS A 617 -4.82 21.57 -4.19
N ALA A 618 -4.12 22.43 -4.94
CA ALA A 618 -3.41 22.05 -6.15
C ALA A 618 -1.88 22.09 -6.00
N LEU A 619 -1.37 23.05 -5.21
CA LEU A 619 0.07 23.21 -5.02
C LEU A 619 0.57 22.79 -3.65
N GLY A 620 -0.29 22.41 -2.69
CA GLY A 620 0.12 22.05 -1.33
C GLY A 620 0.68 23.21 -0.50
N VAL A 621 0.45 24.46 -0.91
CA VAL A 621 1.00 25.67 -0.29
C VAL A 621 -0.03 26.26 0.68
N PRO A 622 0.21 26.27 2.01
CA PRO A 622 -0.70 26.85 2.98
C PRO A 622 -0.68 28.38 2.95
N GLN A 623 -1.73 29.00 3.51
CA GLN A 623 -1.84 30.45 3.58
C GLN A 623 -0.66 31.11 4.32
N ASN A 624 -0.15 30.47 5.38
CA ASN A 624 0.96 31.00 6.16
C ASN A 624 2.26 31.07 5.35
N GLN A 625 2.52 30.06 4.51
CA GLN A 625 3.64 30.10 3.58
C GLN A 625 3.46 31.19 2.52
N MET A 626 2.22 31.38 2.04
CA MET A 626 1.92 32.49 1.14
C MET A 626 2.18 33.85 1.79
N ASN A 627 1.78 34.02 3.05
CA ASN A 627 2.04 35.22 3.83
C ASN A 627 3.53 35.49 4.03
N CYS A 628 4.38 34.45 4.07
CA CYS A 628 5.82 34.59 4.19
C CYS A 628 6.41 35.32 2.96
N PHE A 629 6.13 34.87 1.74
CA PHE A 629 6.69 35.55 0.55
C PHE A 629 6.05 36.90 0.26
N LEU A 630 4.80 37.12 0.69
CA LEU A 630 4.13 38.42 0.55
C LEU A 630 4.77 39.53 1.40
N GLN A 631 5.65 39.18 2.36
CA GLN A 631 6.46 40.16 3.08
C GLN A 631 7.56 40.76 2.20
N ASP A 632 8.02 40.02 1.18
CA ASP A 632 9.12 40.43 0.30
C ASP A 632 8.65 41.06 -1.02
N GLY A 633 7.34 41.02 -1.33
CA GLY A 633 6.79 41.57 -2.57
C GLY A 633 5.42 41.01 -2.93
N THR A 634 5.04 41.10 -4.21
CA THR A 634 3.76 40.56 -4.71
C THR A 634 3.87 39.10 -5.15
N VAL A 635 2.71 38.44 -5.35
CA VAL A 635 2.66 37.11 -5.99
C VAL A 635 3.39 37.10 -7.34
N GLU A 636 3.24 38.17 -8.12
CA GLU A 636 3.89 38.29 -9.43
C GLU A 636 5.42 38.36 -9.29
N ASP A 637 5.92 39.09 -8.29
CA ASP A 637 7.35 39.21 -8.01
C ASP A 637 7.94 37.87 -7.56
N TYR A 638 7.22 37.12 -6.72
CA TYR A 638 7.64 35.78 -6.30
C TYR A 638 7.72 34.82 -7.50
N VAL A 639 6.70 34.81 -8.35
CA VAL A 639 6.66 33.95 -9.55
C VAL A 639 7.79 34.29 -10.52
N LYS A 640 8.06 35.58 -10.76
CA LYS A 640 9.21 36.03 -11.57
C LYS A 640 10.52 35.56 -10.98
N ALA A 641 10.75 35.83 -9.69
CA ALA A 641 11.99 35.47 -9.01
C ALA A 641 12.24 33.96 -8.98
N THR A 642 11.17 33.15 -8.94
CA THR A 642 11.25 31.68 -8.97
C THR A 642 11.49 31.15 -10.38
N LEU A 643 10.74 31.61 -11.39
CA LEU A 643 10.73 30.98 -12.72
C LEU A 643 11.67 31.62 -13.74
N ASP A 644 11.92 32.93 -13.69
CA ASP A 644 12.74 33.62 -14.70
C ASP A 644 14.20 33.11 -14.76
N PRO A 645 14.86 32.72 -13.65
CA PRO A 645 16.22 32.17 -13.73
C PRO A 645 16.30 30.78 -14.37
N ILE A 646 15.25 29.94 -14.25
CA ILE A 646 15.28 28.50 -14.56
C ILE A 646 15.81 28.16 -15.96
N PRO A 647 15.36 28.82 -17.05
CA PRO A 647 15.82 28.49 -18.41
C PRO A 647 17.32 28.76 -18.63
N THR A 648 17.93 29.59 -17.78
CA THR A 648 19.34 30.02 -17.89
C THR A 648 20.30 29.17 -17.06
N LEU A 649 19.83 28.50 -16.01
CA LEU A 649 20.67 27.71 -15.09
C LEU A 649 21.29 26.50 -15.77
N SER A 650 20.47 25.68 -16.42
CA SER A 650 20.90 24.51 -17.17
C SER A 650 19.81 24.05 -18.15
N THR A 651 20.14 23.13 -19.04
CA THR A 651 19.14 22.60 -19.98
C THR A 651 18.18 21.64 -19.25
N LEU A 652 16.87 21.82 -19.46
CA LEU A 652 15.86 20.88 -18.95
C LEU A 652 16.09 19.47 -19.50
N LYS A 653 16.52 19.38 -20.77
CA LYS A 653 16.74 18.15 -21.51
C LYS A 653 17.79 17.24 -20.86
N ASP A 654 18.85 17.82 -20.31
CA ASP A 654 20.05 17.07 -19.91
C ASP A 654 20.36 17.16 -18.40
N ASP A 655 19.81 18.13 -17.67
CA ASP A 655 20.15 18.34 -16.26
C ASP A 655 18.97 18.71 -15.35
N ASN A 656 18.18 19.74 -15.69
CA ASN A 656 17.09 20.21 -14.81
C ASN A 656 15.81 19.36 -14.93
N TYR A 657 15.83 18.20 -14.28
CA TYR A 657 14.75 17.21 -14.34
C TYR A 657 13.48 17.61 -13.59
N PHE A 658 13.56 18.56 -12.66
CA PHE A 658 12.42 18.97 -11.83
C PHE A 658 11.32 19.62 -12.67
N PHE A 659 11.67 20.67 -13.42
CA PHE A 659 10.73 21.32 -14.32
C PHE A 659 10.46 20.48 -15.58
N LEU A 660 11.45 19.72 -16.05
CA LEU A 660 11.24 18.77 -17.15
C LEU A 660 10.10 17.80 -16.81
N LEU A 661 10.09 17.22 -15.62
CA LEU A 661 9.04 16.29 -15.20
C LEU A 661 7.65 16.93 -15.28
N CYS A 662 7.50 18.15 -14.75
CA CYS A 662 6.24 18.87 -14.74
C CYS A 662 5.72 19.18 -16.15
N LEU A 663 6.62 19.57 -17.07
CA LEU A 663 6.27 19.97 -18.43
C LEU A 663 6.10 18.77 -19.39
N ASN A 664 6.93 17.75 -19.26
CA ASN A 664 6.98 16.56 -20.12
C ASN A 664 6.10 15.41 -19.58
N GLY A 665 5.80 15.43 -18.29
CA GLY A 665 5.03 14.43 -17.55
C GLY A 665 5.77 13.13 -17.26
N ARG A 666 7.07 13.06 -17.57
CA ARG A 666 7.95 11.93 -17.31
C ARG A 666 9.40 12.38 -17.38
N TYR A 667 10.28 11.61 -16.76
CA TYR A 667 11.71 11.82 -16.88
C TYR A 667 12.25 11.35 -18.23
N THR A 668 13.44 11.82 -18.60
CA THR A 668 14.23 11.26 -19.70
C THR A 668 15.45 10.55 -19.13
N ARG A 669 16.03 9.61 -19.88
CA ARG A 669 17.23 8.88 -19.43
C ARG A 669 18.40 9.81 -19.11
N THR A 670 18.47 10.96 -19.77
CA THR A 670 19.50 11.99 -19.57
C THR A 670 19.19 12.89 -18.37
N SER A 671 17.95 13.37 -18.27
CA SER A 671 17.49 14.29 -17.22
C SER A 671 16.50 13.58 -16.30
N CYS A 672 17.08 12.99 -15.24
CA CYS A 672 16.37 12.30 -14.18
C CYS A 672 17.18 12.33 -12.86
N PRO A 673 16.52 12.13 -11.71
CA PRO A 673 17.20 11.91 -10.43
C PRO A 673 18.27 10.82 -10.52
N ALA A 674 19.37 10.99 -9.77
CA ALA A 674 20.51 10.06 -9.82
C ALA A 674 20.13 8.61 -9.51
N PHE A 675 19.16 8.36 -8.62
CA PHE A 675 18.70 7.01 -8.29
C PHE A 675 17.90 6.34 -9.43
N LEU A 676 17.41 7.10 -10.42
CA LEU A 676 16.76 6.58 -11.63
C LEU A 676 17.75 6.24 -12.75
N LYS A 677 19.01 6.66 -12.63
CA LYS A 677 20.05 6.28 -13.59
C LYS A 677 20.47 4.82 -13.38
N PRO A 678 20.90 4.08 -14.42
CA PRO A 678 21.27 2.67 -14.30
C PRO A 678 22.31 2.41 -13.20
N GLU A 679 23.33 3.26 -13.12
CA GLU A 679 24.40 3.21 -12.14
C GLU A 679 23.91 3.48 -10.71
N GLY A 680 23.03 4.48 -10.53
CA GLY A 680 22.45 4.81 -9.23
C GLY A 680 21.51 3.72 -8.71
N PHE A 681 20.66 3.19 -9.58
CA PHE A 681 19.80 2.04 -9.28
C PHE A 681 20.64 0.82 -8.85
N LYS A 682 21.69 0.47 -9.61
CA LYS A 682 22.57 -0.66 -9.30
C LYS A 682 23.32 -0.45 -7.99
N ALA A 683 23.79 0.77 -7.73
CA ALA A 683 24.47 1.12 -6.48
C ALA A 683 23.55 0.97 -5.26
N LEU A 684 22.30 1.43 -5.33
CA LEU A 684 21.33 1.26 -4.25
C LEU A 684 20.91 -0.20 -4.07
N LYS A 685 20.71 -0.96 -5.15
CA LYS A 685 20.35 -2.40 -5.10
C LYS A 685 21.44 -3.27 -4.47
N ASN A 686 22.71 -2.95 -4.73
CA ASN A 686 23.85 -3.77 -4.29
C ASN A 686 24.47 -3.33 -2.95
N SER A 687 24.13 -2.13 -2.46
CA SER A 687 24.68 -1.59 -1.22
C SER A 687 23.78 -1.88 -0.02
N LYS A 688 24.37 -1.76 1.18
CA LYS A 688 23.61 -1.70 2.44
C LYS A 688 23.04 -0.31 2.71
N SER A 689 23.17 0.66 1.78
CA SER A 689 22.68 2.02 2.00
C SER A 689 21.17 2.07 2.23
N THR A 690 20.41 1.11 1.69
CA THR A 690 18.96 1.01 1.95
C THR A 690 18.64 0.57 3.38
N ASP A 691 19.60 0.00 4.13
CA ASP A 691 19.40 -0.38 5.55
C ASP A 691 19.40 0.84 6.48
N ALA A 692 19.90 1.99 6.01
CA ALA A 692 19.93 3.24 6.75
C ALA A 692 18.52 3.83 6.97
N PHE A 693 17.53 3.46 6.16
CA PHE A 693 16.20 4.07 6.23
C PHE A 693 15.37 3.60 7.42
N LYS A 694 14.68 4.56 8.05
CA LYS A 694 13.54 4.38 8.95
C LYS A 694 12.44 5.37 8.57
N LEU A 695 11.29 4.87 8.12
CA LEU A 695 10.15 5.69 7.73
C LEU A 695 9.19 5.79 8.91
N HIS A 696 8.84 7.01 9.29
CA HIS A 696 7.92 7.35 10.37
C HIS A 696 6.69 7.99 9.79
N THR A 697 5.51 7.46 10.12
CA THR A 697 4.22 8.07 9.78
C THR A 697 3.67 8.76 11.01
N ASP A 698 4.12 10.00 11.24
CA ASP A 698 3.84 10.80 12.43
C ASP A 698 4.25 12.27 12.20
N THR A 699 3.99 13.16 13.17
CA THR A 699 4.49 14.54 13.18
C THR A 699 6.00 14.56 13.45
N ILE A 700 6.69 15.61 12.97
CA ILE A 700 8.13 15.80 13.22
C ILE A 700 8.38 15.88 14.73
N LEU A 701 7.59 16.66 15.45
CA LEU A 701 7.65 16.80 16.90
C LEU A 701 7.60 15.45 17.64
N ASN A 702 6.69 14.55 17.29
CA ASN A 702 6.57 13.25 17.99
C ASN A 702 7.74 12.32 17.70
N VAL A 703 8.21 12.30 16.45
CA VAL A 703 9.39 11.53 16.11
C VAL A 703 10.59 12.04 16.91
N LEU A 704 10.79 13.36 16.96
CA LEU A 704 11.88 13.97 17.74
C LEU A 704 11.80 13.54 19.22
N ARG A 705 10.62 13.56 19.84
CA ARG A 705 10.40 13.10 21.23
C ARG A 705 10.80 11.65 21.47
N GLY A 706 10.55 10.76 20.50
CA GLY A 706 10.98 9.36 20.60
C GLY A 706 12.51 9.21 20.57
N LEU A 707 13.18 10.07 19.80
CA LEU A 707 14.62 9.98 19.56
C LEU A 707 15.45 10.32 20.81
N PRO A 708 16.60 9.66 21.01
CA PRO A 708 17.51 9.98 22.10
C PRO A 708 18.10 11.39 21.97
N ASP A 709 18.45 11.97 23.12
CA ASP A 709 19.31 13.16 23.19
C ASP A 709 20.58 12.94 22.36
N GLU A 710 20.99 13.97 21.64
CA GLU A 710 22.22 13.98 20.86
C GLU A 710 22.37 12.79 19.88
N SER A 711 21.26 12.29 19.35
CA SER A 711 21.24 11.18 18.40
C SER A 711 21.35 11.61 16.93
N LEU A 712 21.03 12.86 16.61
CA LEU A 712 21.02 13.39 15.25
C LEU A 712 22.17 14.36 14.99
N THR A 713 22.70 14.33 13.77
CA THR A 713 23.66 15.34 13.29
C THR A 713 23.00 16.38 12.40
N LYS A 714 21.92 16.01 11.70
CA LYS A 714 21.22 16.86 10.75
C LYS A 714 19.71 16.67 10.84
N ILE A 715 18.96 17.77 10.87
CA ILE A 715 17.50 17.79 10.78
C ILE A 715 17.13 18.67 9.59
N ILE A 716 16.42 18.11 8.60
CA ILE A 716 16.06 18.77 7.33
C ILE A 716 14.54 18.85 7.25
N VAL A 717 13.97 19.98 7.65
CA VAL A 717 12.51 20.18 7.75
C VAL A 717 11.88 20.87 6.55
N MET A 718 12.62 21.00 5.44
CA MET A 718 12.18 21.65 4.20
C MET A 718 11.52 23.01 4.50
N ASP A 719 10.32 23.24 4.01
CA ASP A 719 9.54 24.48 4.17
C ASP A 719 8.42 24.38 5.20
N SER A 720 8.38 23.30 5.99
CA SER A 720 7.34 23.11 7.03
C SER A 720 7.30 24.25 8.05
N MET A 721 8.42 24.93 8.30
CA MET A 721 8.48 26.07 9.21
C MET A 721 7.63 27.26 8.71
N ASP A 722 7.41 27.39 7.41
CA ASP A 722 6.55 28.43 6.82
C ASP A 722 5.05 28.17 7.10
N TRP A 723 4.68 26.99 7.60
CA TRP A 723 3.28 26.59 7.78
C TRP A 723 2.69 27.10 9.10
N PHE A 724 3.55 27.45 10.06
CA PHE A 724 3.14 27.91 11.39
C PHE A 724 2.68 29.36 11.38
N ASP A 725 1.78 29.69 12.31
CA ASP A 725 1.37 31.07 12.57
C ASP A 725 2.52 31.87 13.20
N PRO A 726 2.73 33.15 12.82
CA PRO A 726 3.76 33.99 13.42
C PRO A 726 3.61 34.13 14.94
N ILE A 727 4.69 33.82 15.67
CA ILE A 727 4.78 33.99 17.12
C ILE A 727 5.50 35.32 17.43
N PRO A 728 4.90 36.22 18.23
CA PRO A 728 5.54 37.46 18.65
C PRO A 728 6.91 37.23 19.30
N PRO A 729 7.93 38.07 19.03
CA PRO A 729 9.25 37.92 19.63
C PRO A 729 9.24 37.94 21.17
N SER A 730 8.29 38.65 21.77
CA SER A 730 8.13 38.77 23.22
C SER A 730 7.50 37.54 23.89
N THR A 731 6.95 36.59 23.13
CA THR A 731 6.35 35.37 23.69
C THR A 731 7.45 34.45 24.23
N PRO A 732 7.43 34.10 25.52
CA PRO A 732 8.44 33.20 26.10
C PRO A 732 8.36 31.81 25.48
N LEU A 733 9.47 31.09 25.47
CA LEU A 733 9.48 29.67 25.10
C LEU A 733 8.73 28.84 26.16
N PRO A 734 8.06 27.75 25.77
CA PRO A 734 7.41 26.86 26.72
C PRO A 734 8.44 26.15 27.62
N GLN A 735 8.02 25.72 28.81
CA GLN A 735 8.88 24.97 29.74
C GLN A 735 9.14 23.56 29.22
N ARG A 736 10.36 23.04 29.43
CA ARG A 736 10.78 21.73 28.90
C ARG A 736 9.99 20.55 29.48
N ASP A 737 9.49 20.69 30.70
CA ASP A 737 8.75 19.64 31.42
C ASP A 737 7.24 19.63 31.09
N SER A 738 6.75 20.60 30.31
CA SER A 738 5.38 20.52 29.83
C SER A 738 5.32 19.46 28.72
N THR A 739 4.94 18.24 29.10
CA THR A 739 4.49 17.23 28.15
C THR A 739 3.46 17.85 27.22
N ALA A 740 3.53 17.56 25.92
CA ALA A 740 2.44 17.88 25.01
C ALA A 740 1.12 17.33 25.55
N LEU A 741 0.03 17.91 25.07
CA LEU A 741 -1.30 17.83 25.65
C LEU A 741 -2.03 16.48 25.47
N ASP A 742 -1.32 15.36 25.50
CA ASP A 742 -1.90 14.01 25.45
C ASP A 742 -2.64 13.62 26.74
N THR A 743 -2.48 14.38 27.83
CA THR A 743 -3.05 14.09 29.16
C THR A 743 -4.21 14.98 29.63
N LEU A 744 -4.57 16.08 28.94
CA LEU A 744 -5.60 17.00 29.43
C LEU A 744 -6.92 16.92 28.67
N GLN A 745 -8.03 16.78 29.41
CA GLN A 745 -9.36 17.18 28.93
C GLN A 745 -9.34 18.70 28.71
N MET A 746 -9.57 19.19 27.49
CA MET A 746 -9.37 20.60 27.17
C MET A 746 -10.61 21.31 26.66
N THR A 747 -10.72 22.56 27.09
CA THR A 747 -11.54 23.59 26.45
C THR A 747 -10.84 24.06 25.15
N PRO A 748 -11.58 24.60 24.16
CA PRO A 748 -11.03 25.04 22.88
C PRO A 748 -9.87 26.05 22.98
N GLU A 749 -9.86 26.91 24.00
CA GLU A 749 -8.90 28.00 24.17
C GLU A 749 -7.50 27.47 24.46
N LYS A 750 -7.40 26.50 25.38
CA LYS A 750 -6.12 25.90 25.71
C LYS A 750 -5.58 25.09 24.51
N ALA A 751 -6.46 24.46 23.71
CA ALA A 751 -6.05 23.68 22.54
C ALA A 751 -5.46 24.60 21.46
N LEU A 752 -6.05 25.78 21.29
CA LEU A 752 -5.53 26.82 20.42
C LEU A 752 -4.18 27.37 20.90
N GLU A 753 -4.01 27.58 22.20
CA GLU A 753 -2.73 28.02 22.78
C GLU A 753 -1.61 27.00 22.55
N HIS A 754 -1.93 25.70 22.65
CA HIS A 754 -0.99 24.63 22.34
C HIS A 754 -0.55 24.58 20.89
N LEU A 755 -1.52 24.67 19.96
CA LEU A 755 -1.25 24.70 18.53
C LEU A 755 -0.32 25.89 18.17
N ARG A 756 -0.47 27.02 18.85
CA ARG A 756 0.42 28.18 18.69
C ARG A 756 1.85 27.94 19.21
N ALA A 757 2.02 27.07 20.20
CA ALA A 757 3.33 26.74 20.78
C ALA A 757 4.01 25.51 20.13
N GLU A 758 3.34 24.82 19.20
CA GLU A 758 3.83 23.58 18.59
C GLU A 758 5.19 23.76 17.91
N LEU A 759 5.40 24.87 17.21
CA LEU A 759 6.69 25.23 16.61
C LEU A 759 7.80 25.32 17.66
N ASP A 760 7.55 25.98 18.78
CA ASP A 760 8.57 26.18 19.82
C ASP A 760 8.91 24.84 20.50
N TYR A 761 7.92 23.96 20.72
CA TYR A 761 8.19 22.60 21.17
C TYR A 761 9.04 21.83 20.16
N GLU A 762 8.74 21.95 18.86
CA GLU A 762 9.52 21.28 17.82
C GLU A 762 10.97 21.77 17.83
N ILE A 763 11.20 23.08 17.91
CA ILE A 763 12.54 23.68 17.99
C ILE A 763 13.30 23.20 19.24
N LEU A 764 12.65 23.13 20.40
CA LEU A 764 13.27 22.65 21.64
C LEU A 764 13.65 21.18 21.54
N GLU A 765 12.79 20.35 20.95
CA GLU A 765 13.08 18.93 20.70
C GLU A 765 14.19 18.75 19.66
N MET A 766 14.22 19.58 18.61
CA MET A 766 15.35 19.63 17.66
C MET A 766 16.66 19.90 18.39
N LYS A 767 16.71 20.92 19.27
CA LYS A 767 17.90 21.23 20.07
C LYS A 767 18.32 20.04 20.93
N ARG A 768 17.37 19.36 21.58
CA ARG A 768 17.64 18.20 22.45
C ARG A 768 18.31 17.06 21.68
N VAL A 769 17.74 16.66 20.56
CA VAL A 769 18.21 15.48 19.82
C VAL A 769 19.43 15.76 18.95
N LEU A 770 19.74 17.03 18.65
CA LEU A 770 20.96 17.38 17.93
C LEU A 770 22.19 17.18 18.82
N LYS A 771 23.26 16.62 18.24
CA LYS A 771 24.60 16.69 18.81
C LYS A 771 25.10 18.13 18.82
N VAL A 772 26.01 18.45 19.73
CA VAL A 772 26.81 19.69 19.63
C VAL A 772 27.47 19.76 18.24
N GLY A 773 27.37 20.92 17.58
CA GLY A 773 27.79 21.12 16.20
C GLY A 773 26.82 20.58 15.13
N GLY A 774 25.78 19.84 15.53
CA GLY A 774 24.69 19.41 14.66
C GLY A 774 23.82 20.58 14.20
N ILE A 775 23.09 20.37 13.10
CA ILE A 775 22.34 21.43 12.41
C ILE A 775 20.88 21.07 12.16
N ALA A 776 19.98 22.02 12.39
CA ALA A 776 18.63 22.02 11.85
C ALA A 776 18.56 22.97 10.65
N VAL A 777 17.97 22.55 9.54
CA VAL A 777 17.93 23.32 8.29
C VAL A 777 16.54 23.34 7.68
N TRP A 778 16.20 24.48 7.10
CA TRP A 778 14.92 24.74 6.45
C TRP A 778 15.12 25.67 5.25
N ARG A 779 14.20 25.59 4.30
CA ARG A 779 14.06 26.57 3.20
C ARG A 779 12.80 27.39 3.44
N SER A 780 12.78 28.63 2.99
CA SER A 780 11.63 29.52 3.20
C SER A 780 11.24 30.26 1.93
N ALA A 781 9.95 30.48 1.75
CA ALA A 781 9.39 31.36 0.75
C ALA A 781 9.74 32.84 1.02
N ALA A 782 10.11 33.19 2.26
CA ALA A 782 10.63 34.50 2.63
C ALA A 782 12.17 34.54 2.57
N LYS A 783 12.77 35.70 2.31
CA LYS A 783 14.21 35.93 2.40
C LYS A 783 14.70 35.89 3.84
N ARG A 784 13.91 36.43 4.78
CA ARG A 784 14.23 36.54 6.20
C ARG A 784 13.02 36.11 7.06
N PRO A 785 12.72 34.81 7.17
CA PRO A 785 11.55 34.34 7.89
C PRO A 785 11.55 34.74 9.39
N TRP A 786 10.34 34.90 9.95
CA TRP A 786 10.13 35.36 11.33
C TRP A 786 10.60 34.35 12.38
N TYR A 787 10.47 33.06 12.11
CA TYR A 787 10.76 32.00 13.09
C TYR A 787 12.27 31.79 13.36
N ARG A 788 13.16 32.46 12.61
CA ARG A 788 14.61 32.50 12.92
C ARG A 788 14.87 32.93 14.36
N GLN A 789 14.12 33.93 14.82
CA GLN A 789 14.23 34.45 16.19
C GLN A 789 13.83 33.41 17.25
N ARG A 790 12.97 32.43 16.90
CA ARG A 790 12.56 31.36 17.82
C ARG A 790 13.67 30.34 18.01
N PHE A 791 14.39 29.99 16.93
CA PHE A 791 15.61 29.18 17.01
C PHE A 791 16.70 29.89 17.85
N GLU A 792 16.89 31.19 17.66
CA GLU A 792 17.82 32.00 18.46
C GLU A 792 17.41 32.05 19.94
N ALA A 793 16.12 32.24 20.23
CA ALA A 793 15.59 32.21 21.60
C ALA A 793 15.82 30.85 22.29
N ALA A 794 15.81 29.75 21.53
CA ALA A 794 16.12 28.41 22.05
C ALA A 794 17.62 28.20 22.31
N GLY A 795 18.47 29.17 21.96
CA GLY A 795 19.93 29.11 22.12
C GLY A 795 20.66 28.46 20.95
N LEU A 796 20.04 28.36 19.78
CA LEU A 796 20.70 27.87 18.56
C LEU A 796 21.31 29.03 17.76
N LYS A 797 22.49 28.83 17.18
CA LYS A 797 23.13 29.83 16.31
C LYS A 797 22.54 29.77 14.91
N VAL A 798 21.76 30.78 14.53
CA VAL A 798 21.09 30.84 13.21
C VAL A 798 21.95 31.61 12.21
N GLN A 799 22.08 31.07 11.00
CA GLN A 799 22.78 31.73 9.89
C GLN A 799 22.19 31.34 8.53
N PRO A 800 22.19 32.25 7.54
CA PRO A 800 21.79 31.89 6.19
C PRO A 800 22.85 31.00 5.56
N ILE A 801 22.40 29.98 4.83
CA ILE A 801 23.21 29.23 3.87
C ILE A 801 23.19 29.95 2.53
N ASP A 802 22.01 30.41 2.11
CA ASP A 802 21.79 31.12 0.86
C ASP A 802 20.54 32.01 0.96
N ILE A 803 20.55 33.16 0.30
CA ILE A 803 19.39 34.06 0.18
C ILE A 803 19.33 34.53 -1.26
N ARG A 804 18.17 34.41 -1.89
CA ARG A 804 17.93 34.84 -3.25
C ARG A 804 18.04 36.36 -3.35
N GLU A 805 19.19 36.82 -3.83
CA GLU A 805 19.49 38.22 -4.15
C GLU A 805 19.82 38.33 -5.64
N ASN A 806 19.54 39.50 -6.25
CA ASN A 806 19.94 39.82 -7.63
C ASN A 806 19.55 38.81 -8.73
N GLN A 807 18.44 38.09 -8.56
CA GLN A 807 17.97 37.03 -9.48
C GLN A 807 18.87 35.78 -9.55
N GLU A 808 19.83 35.62 -8.62
CA GLU A 808 20.61 34.40 -8.51
C GLU A 808 19.77 33.28 -7.89
N ALA A 809 19.76 32.11 -8.53
CA ALA A 809 19.01 30.96 -8.04
C ALA A 809 19.78 30.23 -6.95
N ILE A 810 19.07 29.84 -5.88
CA ILE A 810 19.67 29.11 -4.74
C ILE A 810 20.01 27.64 -5.07
N ASP A 811 19.30 27.07 -6.04
CA ASP A 811 19.46 25.73 -6.60
C ASP A 811 18.75 25.60 -7.97
N ARG A 812 18.79 24.41 -8.60
CA ARG A 812 18.16 24.14 -9.91
C ARG A 812 16.64 24.23 -9.89
N VAL A 813 16.02 24.20 -8.72
CA VAL A 813 14.56 24.30 -8.56
C VAL A 813 14.14 25.75 -8.32
N ASN A 814 14.93 26.48 -7.55
CA ASN A 814 14.75 27.90 -7.20
C ASN A 814 13.36 28.22 -6.63
N MET A 815 12.71 27.26 -5.96
CA MET A 815 11.36 27.44 -5.43
C MET A 815 11.34 28.44 -4.28
N TYR A 816 12.38 28.41 -3.44
CA TYR A 816 12.45 29.15 -2.18
C TYR A 816 13.29 30.42 -2.29
N ALA A 817 12.99 31.41 -1.45
CA ALA A 817 13.71 32.68 -1.41
C ALA A 817 14.93 32.63 -0.49
N SER A 818 15.01 31.68 0.43
CA SER A 818 16.18 31.50 1.29
C SER A 818 16.36 30.06 1.79
N PHE A 819 17.58 29.76 2.22
CA PHE A 819 18.01 28.50 2.82
C PHE A 819 18.81 28.81 4.09
N TRP A 820 18.41 28.27 5.22
CA TRP A 820 18.96 28.61 6.53
C TRP A 820 19.38 27.38 7.32
N LYS A 821 20.26 27.61 8.30
CA LYS A 821 20.58 26.62 9.33
C LYS A 821 20.62 27.22 10.73
N ALA A 822 20.26 26.42 11.71
CA ALA A 822 20.47 26.64 13.13
C ALA A 822 21.45 25.58 13.65
N VAL A 823 22.52 26.01 14.33
CA VAL A 823 23.58 25.13 14.84
C VAL A 823 23.47 25.01 16.36
N LYS A 824 23.52 23.79 16.90
CA LYS A 824 23.65 23.57 18.34
C LYS A 824 25.08 23.91 18.78
N VAL A 825 25.21 24.88 19.66
CA VAL A 825 26.49 25.29 20.27
C VAL A 825 26.64 24.63 21.66
N GLU A 826 27.86 24.59 22.18
CA GLU A 826 28.09 24.19 23.58
C GLU A 826 27.42 25.23 24.50
N GLU A 827 26.79 24.75 25.58
CA GLU A 827 26.08 25.58 26.57
C GLU A 827 27.02 26.30 27.53
#